data_AF-A0A662XBN4-F1
#
_entry.id   AF-A0A662XBN4-F1
#
_cell.length_a   1.000
_cell.length_b   1.000
_cell.length_c   1.000
_cell.angle_alpha   90.00
_cell.angle_beta   90.00
_cell.angle_gamma   90.00
#
_symmetry.space_group_name_H-M   'P 1'
#
loop_
_entity.id
_entity.type
_entity.pdbx_description
1 polymer ?
#
loop_
_entity_poly.entity_id
_entity_poly.type
_entity_poly.pdbx_seq_one_letter_code
_entity_poly.pdbx_strand_id
1 'polypeptide(L)'
;MSVAKELGSGGDWASDYYDQQQYERERQGWSVLLKPSVIGACLAVGGRIIVWPLALLVLFASTNYLSNGTVFNEVDNSAFAFTEQDPSMAGGCTACLAPCKIVLLKYMIFGQDAVISATTYKDFIGRKPILSLYDFSTLSAEALALGEALDASGVYCQSGVNEWGSMTAGIAGSAQQIKDVITTLDLNISPQMMRELELAVEHPDEKCVSGWNIYSITRLFMYPTVVGSASFASIPGVDLNVFPDYTECRPNVPMNDSLAASKLALATHGEDVLAVVPDILKLFPYNFDSSLPGVSRAVAAINTKYDTTTVLQPLLKAYYGGCRIRAVNTTGVYIEDSCEVSKRWETYGVMVHSPDDIPMCSTGDVCIHNYYNSLWEWVNYVLETQPDRIGMNLNTFRSRYADSVAISVLPGVVVMQMLIMGIISLYQVMSHKRSVLLTQIWAYRCQNGRMQVMYLAQITYHLVYNSDLYQLGLATGTLTTESLVNLTCCIFVFSYSFINLVKARSGDQQLDRHFRLTWETMQTVITMSVAVGLNVVQKTPLMFLTALNGEILRKTSARGAKYCGLNDSCVVFKVNAIVFVMLFSVGLGILAAVTSMIVKKTSPKVTSVVRSARMSLTNPQGAYVSKIRSSITGSVKDVTAEGATNLLERKESKQAISELTSFEKNCLGVTFKKLFRDCDDMAYVNYKGKRCTTVEALLLTGYLFYGQHVYQASAVMLLLVARLVPRKVLRTFNMLLLRWRIDSEEGTLTHVLSCTWYTASRENHQLAGATPVA
;
A
#
# COMPACT_ATOMS: atom_id res chain seq x y z
N MET A 1 -68.23 -26.27 11.25
CA MET A 1 -69.32 -25.27 11.33
C MET A 1 -68.68 -23.90 11.24
N SER A 2 -69.11 -23.11 10.24
CA SER A 2 -69.14 -21.62 10.13
C SER A 2 -68.08 -20.82 10.92
N VAL A 3 -67.19 -20.07 10.31
CA VAL A 3 -67.50 -18.82 9.57
C VAL A 3 -66.62 -18.68 8.33
N ALA A 4 -67.20 -18.90 7.15
CA ALA A 4 -66.71 -18.31 5.92
C ALA A 4 -67.15 -16.84 5.95
N LYS A 5 -66.20 -15.93 6.21
CA LYS A 5 -66.44 -14.50 6.03
C LYS A 5 -66.30 -14.24 4.53
N GLU A 6 -67.43 -13.96 3.88
CA GLU A 6 -67.47 -13.42 2.52
C GLU A 6 -66.51 -12.23 2.43
N LEU A 7 -65.37 -12.42 1.75
CA LEU A 7 -64.54 -11.33 1.23
C LEU A 7 -65.13 -10.96 -0.13
N GLY A 8 -66.28 -10.30 -0.10
CA GLY A 8 -66.90 -9.68 -1.25
C GLY A 8 -67.11 -8.20 -0.99
N SER A 9 -66.49 -7.37 -1.83
CA SER A 9 -66.86 -5.98 -2.15
C SER A 9 -66.58 -4.90 -1.08
N GLY A 10 -65.43 -4.22 -1.20
CA GLY A 10 -65.28 -2.84 -0.70
C GLY A 10 -63.94 -2.43 -0.06
N GLY A 11 -62.86 -3.22 -0.15
CA GLY A 11 -61.54 -2.86 0.39
C GLY A 11 -60.60 -2.29 -0.68
N ASP A 12 -59.85 -1.23 -0.33
CA ASP A 12 -58.78 -0.65 -1.15
C ASP A 12 -57.72 -1.73 -1.46
N TRP A 13 -57.28 -1.83 -2.73
CA TRP A 13 -56.29 -2.83 -3.20
C TRP A 13 -55.06 -2.86 -2.31
N ALA A 14 -54.66 -1.70 -1.79
CA ALA A 14 -53.56 -1.58 -0.86
C ALA A 14 -53.88 -2.12 0.54
N SER A 15 -55.03 -1.77 1.14
CA SER A 15 -55.37 -2.15 2.51
C SER A 15 -55.49 -3.67 2.67
N ASP A 16 -56.19 -4.32 1.75
CA ASP A 16 -56.42 -5.78 1.80
C ASP A 16 -55.10 -6.56 1.70
N TYR A 17 -54.16 -6.03 0.92
CA TYR A 17 -52.85 -6.64 0.76
C TYR A 17 -52.00 -6.53 2.03
N TYR A 18 -52.11 -5.44 2.78
CA TYR A 18 -51.41 -5.26 4.05
C TYR A 18 -51.94 -6.16 5.16
N ASP A 19 -53.25 -6.30 5.27
CA ASP A 19 -53.87 -7.19 6.26
C ASP A 19 -53.46 -8.64 6.02
N GLN A 20 -53.42 -9.07 4.75
CA GLN A 20 -52.95 -10.40 4.37
C GLN A 20 -51.45 -10.60 4.68
N GLN A 21 -50.61 -9.60 4.45
CA GLN A 21 -49.18 -9.68 4.79
C GLN A 21 -48.91 -9.73 6.29
N GLN A 22 -49.67 -8.98 7.08
CA GLN A 22 -49.53 -8.97 8.54
C GLN A 22 -49.87 -10.34 9.11
N TYR A 23 -50.95 -10.95 8.65
CA TYR A 23 -51.35 -12.31 8.99
C TYR A 23 -50.28 -13.37 8.61
N GLU A 24 -49.62 -13.23 7.46
CA GLU A 24 -48.54 -14.14 7.04
C GLU A 24 -47.26 -13.97 7.87
N ARG A 25 -46.92 -12.75 8.31
CA ARG A 25 -45.72 -12.47 9.13
C ARG A 25 -45.83 -13.03 10.54
N GLU A 26 -47.02 -12.97 11.14
CA GLU A 26 -47.29 -13.52 12.48
C GLU A 26 -47.12 -15.06 12.55
N ARG A 27 -47.18 -15.74 11.39
CA ARG A 27 -47.00 -17.19 11.25
C ARG A 27 -45.58 -17.64 10.89
N GLN A 28 -44.63 -16.73 10.68
CA GLN A 28 -43.25 -17.10 10.32
C GLN A 28 -42.40 -17.42 11.57
N GLY A 29 -41.84 -18.63 11.62
CA GLY A 29 -40.97 -19.07 12.72
C GLY A 29 -39.58 -18.41 12.71
N TRP A 30 -38.96 -18.27 13.88
CA TRP A 30 -37.65 -17.62 14.08
C TRP A 30 -36.48 -18.30 13.34
N SER A 31 -36.63 -19.56 12.92
CA SER A 31 -35.61 -20.32 12.17
C SER A 31 -35.25 -19.70 10.80
N VAL A 32 -36.06 -18.77 10.29
CA VAL A 32 -35.77 -18.02 9.06
C VAL A 32 -34.59 -17.05 9.25
N LEU A 33 -34.36 -16.56 10.47
CA LEU A 33 -33.27 -15.61 10.79
C LEU A 33 -31.87 -16.25 10.74
N LEU A 34 -31.79 -17.57 10.92
CA LEU A 34 -30.53 -18.34 10.94
C LEU A 34 -30.05 -18.77 9.54
N LYS A 35 -30.75 -18.37 8.46
CA LYS A 35 -30.34 -18.72 7.11
C LYS A 35 -29.02 -18.01 6.74
N PRO A 36 -28.06 -18.68 6.08
CA PRO A 36 -26.78 -18.08 5.69
C PRO A 36 -26.90 -16.78 4.87
N SER A 37 -27.94 -16.68 4.03
CA SER A 37 -28.23 -15.48 3.25
C SER A 37 -28.73 -14.30 4.09
N VAL A 38 -29.39 -14.56 5.22
CA VAL A 38 -29.82 -13.54 6.18
C VAL A 38 -28.63 -13.07 7.01
N ILE A 39 -27.78 -14.00 7.47
CA ILE A 39 -26.53 -13.67 8.18
C ILE A 39 -25.61 -12.83 7.29
N GLY A 40 -25.39 -13.24 6.03
CA GLY A 40 -24.59 -12.47 5.08
C GLY A 40 -25.16 -11.08 4.80
N ALA A 41 -26.49 -10.94 4.72
CA ALA A 41 -27.14 -9.64 4.56
C ALA A 41 -27.00 -8.76 5.81
N CYS A 42 -27.17 -9.33 7.01
CA CYS A 42 -26.95 -8.62 8.27
C CYS A 42 -25.51 -8.13 8.40
N LEU A 43 -24.52 -8.96 8.04
CA LEU A 43 -23.11 -8.57 8.04
C LEU A 43 -22.81 -7.47 7.02
N ALA A 44 -23.34 -7.57 5.80
CA ALA A 44 -23.15 -6.56 4.76
C ALA A 44 -23.80 -5.21 5.14
N VAL A 45 -24.99 -5.22 5.74
CA VAL A 45 -25.69 -4.01 6.22
C VAL A 45 -25.00 -3.43 7.45
N GLY A 46 -24.78 -4.24 8.48
CA GLY A 46 -24.15 -3.80 9.73
C GLY A 46 -22.73 -3.27 9.51
N GLY A 47 -21.95 -3.95 8.67
CA GLY A 47 -20.63 -3.49 8.25
C GLY A 47 -20.70 -2.10 7.62
N ARG A 48 -21.58 -1.91 6.63
CA ARG A 48 -21.67 -0.68 5.83
C ARG A 48 -22.27 0.51 6.55
N ILE A 49 -23.20 0.30 7.48
CA ILE A 49 -23.98 1.38 8.10
C ILE A 49 -23.47 1.73 9.50
N ILE A 50 -22.89 0.76 10.21
CA ILE A 50 -22.47 0.94 11.59
C ILE A 50 -20.95 0.91 11.66
N VAL A 51 -20.34 -0.22 11.28
CA VAL A 51 -18.91 -0.44 11.51
C VAL A 51 -18.04 0.55 10.72
N TRP A 52 -18.25 0.67 9.40
CA TRP A 52 -17.43 1.53 8.54
C TRP A 52 -17.59 3.03 8.84
N PRO A 53 -18.80 3.58 9.00
CA PRO A 53 -18.96 4.98 9.37
C PRO A 53 -18.36 5.31 10.73
N LEU A 54 -18.50 4.42 11.72
CA LEU A 54 -17.87 4.61 13.03
C LEU A 54 -16.34 4.55 12.94
N ALA A 55 -15.79 3.60 12.17
CA ALA A 55 -14.35 3.50 11.98
C ALA A 55 -13.76 4.76 11.32
N LEU A 56 -14.42 5.30 10.29
CA LEU A 56 -14.00 6.57 9.68
C LEU A 56 -14.18 7.76 10.62
N LEU A 57 -15.25 7.79 11.41
CA LEU A 57 -15.46 8.86 12.38
C LEU A 57 -14.36 8.85 13.44
N VAL A 58 -14.02 7.68 13.97
CA VAL A 58 -12.90 7.50 14.90
C VAL A 58 -11.61 7.98 14.24
N LEU A 59 -11.30 7.52 13.03
CA LEU A 59 -10.12 7.97 12.29
C LEU A 59 -10.08 9.50 12.17
N PHE A 60 -11.15 10.13 11.70
CA PHE A 60 -11.21 11.58 11.48
C PHE A 60 -11.14 12.39 12.78
N ALA A 61 -11.62 11.83 13.90
CA ALA A 61 -11.61 12.50 15.19
C ALA A 61 -10.33 12.22 16.01
N SER A 62 -9.68 11.07 15.81
CA SER A 62 -8.53 10.62 16.60
C SER A 62 -7.18 10.79 15.91
N THR A 63 -7.16 11.19 14.65
CA THR A 63 -5.94 11.38 13.86
C THR A 63 -5.92 12.74 13.18
N ASN A 64 -4.76 13.14 12.66
CA ASN A 64 -4.62 14.40 11.93
C ASN A 64 -5.10 14.30 10.47
N TYR A 65 -5.83 13.24 10.11
CA TYR A 65 -6.21 12.93 8.73
C TYR A 65 -6.94 14.09 8.03
N LEU A 66 -7.82 14.83 8.71
CA LEU A 66 -8.57 15.95 8.12
C LEU A 66 -7.88 17.32 8.28
N SER A 67 -6.77 17.41 9.00
CA SER A 67 -6.06 18.65 9.30
C SER A 67 -4.66 18.65 8.68
N ASN A 68 -3.64 18.30 9.46
CA ASN A 68 -2.23 18.41 9.12
C ASN A 68 -1.56 17.04 8.94
N GLY A 69 -2.30 16.02 8.53
CA GLY A 69 -1.74 14.69 8.28
C GLY A 69 -0.70 14.72 7.16
N THR A 70 0.43 14.04 7.36
CA THR A 70 1.52 13.95 6.39
C THR A 70 1.61 12.55 5.78
N VAL A 71 2.16 12.44 4.57
CA VAL A 71 2.35 11.16 3.86
C VAL A 71 3.40 10.31 4.56
N PHE A 72 4.45 10.95 5.09
CA PHE A 72 5.62 10.31 5.67
C PHE A 72 5.90 10.77 7.10
N ASN A 73 6.62 9.93 7.84
CA ASN A 73 7.15 10.27 9.15
C ASN A 73 8.17 11.40 9.04
N GLU A 74 7.89 12.49 9.76
CA GLU A 74 8.79 13.62 9.91
C GLU A 74 9.92 13.29 10.91
N VAL A 75 10.87 14.22 11.06
CA VAL A 75 12.07 14.08 11.90
C VAL A 75 11.74 13.61 13.33
N ASP A 76 10.71 14.19 13.94
CA ASP A 76 10.27 13.89 15.31
C ASP A 76 9.76 12.45 15.49
N ASN A 77 9.36 11.79 14.39
CA ASN A 77 8.88 10.41 14.36
C ASN A 77 9.90 9.46 13.70
N SER A 78 11.15 9.90 13.54
CA SER A 78 12.21 9.07 12.99
C SER A 78 12.49 7.85 13.88
N ALA A 79 12.81 6.73 13.23
CA ALA A 79 13.16 5.50 13.91
C ALA A 79 14.56 5.06 13.52
N PHE A 80 15.37 4.72 14.52
CA PHE A 80 16.68 4.11 14.33
C PHE A 80 16.54 2.60 14.12
N ALA A 81 17.14 2.08 13.04
CA ALA A 81 17.06 0.66 12.70
C ALA A 81 18.33 0.16 12.01
N PHE A 82 18.59 -1.12 12.18
CA PHE A 82 19.56 -1.87 11.40
C PHE A 82 18.90 -2.50 10.16
N THR A 83 19.61 -2.49 9.04
CA THR A 83 19.22 -3.24 7.84
C THR A 83 20.47 -3.83 7.21
N GLU A 84 20.54 -5.15 7.17
CA GLU A 84 21.59 -5.91 6.49
C GLU A 84 21.44 -5.75 4.97
N GLN A 85 22.57 -5.55 4.26
CA GLN A 85 22.64 -5.42 2.81
C GLN A 85 21.52 -4.56 2.20
N ASP A 86 21.40 -3.34 2.72
CA ASP A 86 20.34 -2.41 2.38
C ASP A 86 20.30 -2.08 0.88
N PRO A 87 19.22 -2.42 0.15
CA PRO A 87 19.03 -2.12 -1.27
C PRO A 87 18.95 -0.63 -1.55
N SER A 88 18.56 0.22 -0.57
CA SER A 88 18.65 1.68 -0.78
C SER A 88 20.09 2.20 -0.80
N MET A 89 21.02 1.41 -0.28
CA MET A 89 22.46 1.63 -0.30
C MET A 89 23.21 0.50 -1.03
N ALA A 90 22.58 -0.05 -2.08
CA ALA A 90 23.28 -0.89 -3.03
C ALA A 90 23.99 -0.03 -4.07
N GLY A 91 25.23 -0.39 -4.38
CA GLY A 91 26.06 0.29 -5.37
C GLY A 91 27.14 -0.63 -5.87
N GLY A 92 28.26 -0.04 -6.29
CA GLY A 92 29.38 -0.78 -6.83
C GLY A 92 30.44 0.12 -7.43
N CYS A 93 31.35 -0.48 -8.17
CA CYS A 93 32.43 0.20 -8.84
C CYS A 93 32.73 -0.55 -10.15
N THR A 94 32.51 0.11 -11.28
CA THR A 94 32.76 -0.47 -12.61
C THR A 94 34.21 -0.22 -13.02
N ALA A 95 34.90 -1.26 -13.50
CA ALA A 95 36.32 -1.23 -13.87
C ALA A 95 37.26 -0.82 -12.72
N CYS A 96 36.91 -1.18 -11.49
CA CYS A 96 37.68 -0.87 -10.28
C CYS A 96 38.43 -2.06 -9.69
N LEU A 97 38.22 -3.27 -10.21
CA LEU A 97 39.02 -4.44 -9.83
C LEU A 97 40.47 -4.21 -10.24
N ALA A 98 41.39 -4.45 -9.31
CA ALA A 98 42.80 -4.16 -9.46
C ALA A 98 43.64 -5.32 -8.91
N PRO A 99 44.84 -5.56 -9.46
CA PRO A 99 45.84 -6.39 -8.78
C PRO A 99 46.08 -5.88 -7.35
N CYS A 100 46.15 -6.79 -6.38
CA CYS A 100 46.22 -6.43 -4.97
C CYS A 100 47.43 -5.57 -4.62
N LYS A 101 48.57 -5.76 -5.31
CA LYS A 101 49.74 -4.89 -5.16
C LYS A 101 49.48 -3.39 -5.44
N ILE A 102 48.50 -3.04 -6.29
CA ILE A 102 48.10 -1.64 -6.49
C ILE A 102 47.44 -1.11 -5.21
N VAL A 103 46.57 -1.90 -4.58
CA VAL A 103 45.88 -1.50 -3.36
C VAL A 103 46.85 -1.40 -2.19
N LEU A 104 47.80 -2.33 -2.06
CA LEU A 104 48.87 -2.27 -1.05
C LEU A 104 49.71 -0.99 -1.19
N LEU A 105 50.11 -0.65 -2.42
CA LEU A 105 50.81 0.61 -2.70
C LEU A 105 49.96 1.84 -2.30
N LYS A 106 48.65 1.77 -2.53
CA LYS A 106 47.71 2.83 -2.14
C LYS A 106 47.59 2.97 -0.63
N TYR A 107 47.67 1.89 0.14
CA TYR A 107 47.67 1.96 1.61
C TYR A 107 48.96 2.51 2.21
N MET A 108 50.10 2.38 1.52
CA MET A 108 51.36 2.99 1.99
C MET A 108 51.30 4.51 2.14
N ILE A 109 50.35 5.20 1.50
CA ILE A 109 50.18 6.65 1.65
C ILE A 109 49.75 7.06 3.07
N PHE A 110 49.14 6.12 3.82
CA PHE A 110 48.77 6.36 5.22
C PHE A 110 50.00 6.35 6.12
N GLY A 111 51.00 5.51 5.83
CA GLY A 111 52.11 5.28 6.75
C GLY A 111 51.60 5.00 8.16
N GLN A 112 52.11 5.75 9.14
CA GLN A 112 51.67 5.71 10.54
C GLN A 112 50.55 6.71 10.89
N ASP A 113 50.02 7.46 9.92
CA ASP A 113 48.97 8.44 10.17
C ASP A 113 47.61 7.74 10.34
N ALA A 114 46.90 8.04 11.44
CA ALA A 114 45.56 7.52 11.69
C ALA A 114 44.47 8.18 10.81
N VAL A 115 44.76 9.35 10.23
CA VAL A 115 43.91 10.07 9.28
C VAL A 115 44.77 10.92 8.34
N ILE A 116 44.43 10.88 7.05
CA ILE A 116 45.08 11.68 6.01
C ILE A 116 44.08 12.62 5.34
N SER A 117 44.58 13.66 4.67
CA SER A 117 43.70 14.59 3.96
C SER A 117 43.14 13.95 2.70
N ALA A 118 41.85 14.20 2.44
CA ALA A 118 41.20 13.73 1.24
C ALA A 118 41.84 14.26 -0.05
N THR A 119 42.50 15.42 -0.03
CA THR A 119 43.21 15.95 -1.21
C THR A 119 44.36 15.03 -1.61
N THR A 120 45.28 14.78 -0.69
CA THR A 120 46.41 13.85 -0.85
C THR A 120 45.95 12.45 -1.27
N TYR A 121 44.88 11.95 -0.65
CA TYR A 121 44.30 10.66 -0.99
C TYR A 121 43.71 10.67 -2.42
N LYS A 122 42.91 11.67 -2.79
CA LYS A 122 42.23 11.71 -4.10
C LYS A 122 43.20 11.72 -5.29
N ASP A 123 44.30 12.46 -5.19
CA ASP A 123 45.30 12.56 -6.26
C ASP A 123 45.95 11.21 -6.61
N PHE A 124 46.13 10.34 -5.61
CA PHE A 124 46.74 9.04 -5.79
C PHE A 124 45.73 7.93 -6.08
N ILE A 125 44.60 7.95 -5.37
CA ILE A 125 43.60 6.88 -5.42
C ILE A 125 42.73 6.97 -6.66
N GLY A 126 42.51 8.19 -7.19
CA GLY A 126 41.75 8.41 -8.44
C GLY A 126 42.42 7.84 -9.70
N ARG A 127 43.68 7.40 -9.62
CA ARG A 127 44.36 6.74 -10.74
C ARG A 127 43.69 5.39 -11.06
N LYS A 128 43.51 5.12 -12.35
CA LYS A 128 42.97 3.84 -12.84
C LYS A 128 43.84 2.66 -12.38
N PRO A 129 43.26 1.46 -12.20
CA PRO A 129 44.01 0.28 -11.77
C PRO A 129 44.84 -0.35 -12.91
N ILE A 130 45.71 0.45 -13.55
CA ILE A 130 46.57 0.02 -14.65
C ILE A 130 48.02 -0.01 -14.14
N LEU A 131 48.69 -1.16 -14.22
CA LEU A 131 50.02 -1.38 -13.67
C LEU A 131 51.06 -0.32 -14.09
N SER A 132 51.03 0.13 -15.36
CA SER A 132 51.97 1.13 -15.88
C SER A 132 51.82 2.53 -15.28
N LEU A 133 50.77 2.79 -14.50
CA LEU A 133 50.53 4.08 -13.84
C LEU A 133 51.14 4.17 -12.43
N TYR A 134 51.77 3.09 -11.97
CA TYR A 134 52.30 2.97 -10.63
C TYR A 134 53.77 2.59 -10.64
N ASP A 135 54.52 3.19 -9.72
CA ASP A 135 55.84 2.75 -9.35
C ASP A 135 55.72 1.91 -8.07
N PHE A 136 56.17 0.67 -8.13
CA PHE A 136 56.12 -0.28 -7.02
C PHE A 136 57.43 -0.34 -6.23
N SER A 137 58.42 0.48 -6.58
CA SER A 137 59.73 0.52 -5.90
C SER A 137 59.64 0.83 -4.41
N THR A 138 58.55 1.47 -3.97
CA THR A 138 58.28 1.81 -2.57
C THR A 138 57.71 0.65 -1.75
N LEU A 139 57.28 -0.44 -2.40
CA LEU A 139 56.82 -1.65 -1.70
C LEU A 139 58.02 -2.53 -1.34
N SER A 140 58.01 -3.09 -0.13
CA SER A 140 58.97 -4.11 0.28
C SER A 140 58.77 -5.40 -0.53
N ALA A 141 59.80 -6.24 -0.58
CA ALA A 141 59.69 -7.56 -1.21
C ALA A 141 58.59 -8.42 -0.55
N GLU A 142 58.41 -8.27 0.77
CA GLU A 142 57.35 -8.92 1.53
C GLU A 142 55.96 -8.42 1.11
N ALA A 143 55.78 -7.10 0.95
CA ALA A 143 54.52 -6.53 0.49
C ALA A 143 54.18 -6.94 -0.96
N LEU A 144 55.18 -7.05 -1.84
CA LEU A 144 54.99 -7.55 -3.20
C LEU A 144 54.57 -9.02 -3.21
N ALA A 145 55.24 -9.87 -2.43
CA ALA A 145 54.91 -11.28 -2.28
C ALA A 145 53.50 -11.48 -1.69
N LEU A 146 53.12 -10.65 -0.71
CA LEU A 146 51.77 -10.65 -0.16
C LEU A 146 50.73 -10.29 -1.23
N GLY A 147 50.99 -9.26 -2.05
CA GLY A 147 50.12 -8.88 -3.16
C GLY A 147 49.86 -10.03 -4.13
N GLU A 148 50.90 -10.77 -4.51
CA GLU A 148 50.79 -11.95 -5.39
C GLU A 148 50.01 -13.09 -4.74
N ALA A 149 50.21 -13.34 -3.43
CA ALA A 149 49.47 -14.36 -2.69
C ALA A 149 47.97 -14.01 -2.56
N LEU A 150 47.63 -12.73 -2.37
CA LEU A 150 46.24 -12.27 -2.34
C LEU A 150 45.57 -12.43 -3.71
N ASP A 151 46.25 -12.04 -4.79
CA ASP A 151 45.75 -12.24 -6.15
C ASP A 151 45.53 -13.74 -6.45
N ALA A 152 46.46 -14.61 -6.04
CA ALA A 152 46.35 -16.06 -6.25
C ALA A 152 45.23 -16.74 -5.45
N SER A 153 44.81 -16.14 -4.32
CA SER A 153 43.74 -16.67 -3.47
C SER A 153 42.35 -16.13 -3.83
N GLY A 154 42.23 -15.31 -4.88
CA GLY A 154 40.95 -14.79 -5.37
C GLY A 154 40.36 -13.69 -4.50
N VAL A 155 41.20 -12.99 -3.73
CA VAL A 155 40.81 -11.83 -2.90
C VAL A 155 40.36 -10.69 -3.80
N TYR A 156 39.28 -9.99 -3.42
CA TYR A 156 38.83 -8.83 -4.16
C TYR A 156 39.63 -7.59 -3.76
N CYS A 157 40.36 -7.03 -4.71
CA CYS A 157 41.11 -5.79 -4.55
C CYS A 157 40.47 -4.69 -5.39
N GLN A 158 39.91 -3.67 -4.70
CA GLN A 158 39.19 -2.55 -5.29
C GLN A 158 40.03 -1.29 -5.25
N SER A 159 40.05 -0.56 -6.36
CA SER A 159 40.68 0.75 -6.47
C SER A 159 39.94 1.57 -7.52
N GLY A 160 39.28 2.66 -7.12
CA GLY A 160 38.68 3.59 -8.06
C GLY A 160 37.64 4.50 -7.44
N VAL A 161 36.79 5.07 -8.30
CA VAL A 161 35.64 5.88 -7.90
C VAL A 161 34.41 4.99 -7.94
N ASN A 162 33.77 4.81 -6.79
CA ASN A 162 32.54 4.02 -6.71
C ASN A 162 31.35 4.78 -7.32
N GLU A 163 30.21 4.10 -7.46
CA GLU A 163 28.97 4.64 -8.04
C GLU A 163 28.36 5.78 -7.20
N TRP A 164 28.81 5.98 -5.95
CA TRP A 164 28.47 7.13 -5.11
C TRP A 164 29.41 8.34 -5.33
N GLY A 165 30.37 8.26 -6.24
CA GLY A 165 31.34 9.33 -6.51
C GLY A 165 32.48 9.41 -5.50
N SER A 166 32.56 8.46 -4.56
CA SER A 166 33.62 8.40 -3.55
C SER A 166 34.81 7.59 -4.05
N MET A 167 36.01 8.11 -3.84
CA MET A 167 37.24 7.37 -4.09
C MET A 167 37.47 6.34 -2.99
N THR A 168 37.64 5.10 -3.39
CA THR A 168 37.78 3.96 -2.48
C THR A 168 38.94 3.07 -2.90
N ALA A 169 39.73 2.64 -1.93
CA ALA A 169 40.65 1.52 -2.04
C ALA A 169 40.30 0.50 -0.96
N GLY A 170 40.33 -0.77 -1.33
CA GLY A 170 39.76 -1.85 -0.53
C GLY A 170 40.30 -3.22 -0.82
N ILE A 171 40.37 -4.07 0.20
CA ILE A 171 40.68 -5.49 0.09
C ILE A 171 39.61 -6.26 0.85
N ALA A 172 39.00 -7.26 0.21
CA ALA A 172 38.01 -8.16 0.80
C ALA A 172 38.49 -9.62 0.69
N GLY A 173 38.70 -10.27 1.84
CA GLY A 173 39.27 -11.61 1.94
C GLY A 173 38.96 -12.27 3.29
N SER A 174 39.81 -13.18 3.76
CA SER A 174 39.69 -13.79 5.09
C SER A 174 40.25 -12.88 6.19
N ALA A 175 39.86 -13.10 7.44
CA ALA A 175 40.38 -12.34 8.59
C ALA A 175 41.92 -12.36 8.66
N GLN A 176 42.53 -13.53 8.40
CA GLN A 176 44.00 -13.67 8.39
C GLN A 176 44.64 -12.83 7.28
N GLN A 177 44.09 -12.89 6.06
CA GLN A 177 44.61 -12.11 4.93
C GLN A 177 44.57 -10.60 5.20
N ILE A 178 43.48 -10.11 5.79
CA ILE A 178 43.37 -8.69 6.18
C ILE A 178 44.37 -8.34 7.27
N LYS A 179 44.58 -9.23 8.25
CA LYS A 179 45.58 -9.04 9.31
C LYS A 179 47.00 -8.97 8.72
N ASP A 180 47.32 -9.83 7.76
CA ASP A 180 48.63 -9.86 7.09
C ASP A 180 48.91 -8.56 6.32
N VAL A 181 47.89 -7.97 5.68
CA VAL A 181 47.98 -6.65 5.03
C VAL A 181 48.33 -5.57 6.04
N ILE A 182 47.63 -5.54 7.18
CA ILE A 182 47.83 -4.52 8.22
C ILE A 182 49.23 -4.62 8.81
N THR A 183 49.69 -5.84 9.13
CA THR A 183 50.99 -6.04 9.78
C THR A 183 52.17 -5.85 8.82
N THR A 184 52.05 -6.28 7.56
CA THR A 184 53.13 -6.16 6.56
C THR A 184 53.36 -4.71 6.14
N LEU A 185 52.29 -3.91 6.08
CA LEU A 185 52.38 -2.48 5.74
C LEU A 185 52.46 -1.57 6.97
N ASP A 186 52.43 -2.16 8.18
CA ASP A 186 52.46 -1.44 9.45
C ASP A 186 51.36 -0.36 9.55
N LEU A 187 50.12 -0.68 9.16
CA LEU A 187 49.04 0.31 9.06
C LEU A 187 48.47 0.70 10.43
N ASN A 188 48.24 1.99 10.63
CA ASN A 188 47.66 2.52 11.86
C ASN A 188 46.11 2.33 11.94
N ILE A 189 45.67 1.13 12.33
CA ILE A 189 44.26 0.78 12.52
C ILE A 189 43.77 1.11 13.94
N SER A 190 42.47 1.40 14.09
CA SER A 190 41.84 1.58 15.40
C SER A 190 42.09 0.34 16.28
N PRO A 191 42.57 0.49 17.54
CA PRO A 191 42.85 -0.64 18.44
C PRO A 191 41.66 -1.60 18.61
N GLN A 192 40.43 -1.07 18.63
CA GLN A 192 39.22 -1.87 18.69
C GLN A 192 39.04 -2.74 17.44
N MET A 193 39.17 -2.15 16.25
CA MET A 193 39.02 -2.88 14.99
C MET A 193 40.13 -3.94 14.82
N MET A 194 41.35 -3.61 15.25
CA MET A 194 42.45 -4.56 15.23
C MET A 194 42.17 -5.74 16.16
N ARG A 195 41.67 -5.50 17.39
CA ARG A 195 41.34 -6.59 18.31
C ARG A 195 40.13 -7.39 17.86
N GLU A 196 39.12 -6.75 17.26
CA GLU A 196 37.99 -7.44 16.61
C GLU A 196 38.49 -8.41 15.53
N LEU A 197 39.45 -7.98 14.70
CA LEU A 197 40.07 -8.81 13.67
C LEU A 197 40.92 -9.95 14.25
N GLU A 198 41.73 -9.67 15.27
CA GLU A 198 42.54 -10.69 15.95
C GLU A 198 41.68 -11.79 16.57
N LEU A 199 40.60 -11.43 17.25
CA LEU A 199 39.66 -12.42 17.82
C LEU A 199 39.02 -13.28 16.73
N ALA A 200 38.72 -12.71 15.57
CA ALA A 200 38.18 -13.48 14.44
C ALA A 200 39.19 -14.46 13.84
N VAL A 201 40.50 -14.17 13.97
CA VAL A 201 41.58 -15.09 13.59
C VAL A 201 41.84 -16.15 14.66
N GLU A 202 41.90 -15.74 15.94
CA GLU A 202 42.18 -16.61 17.09
C GLU A 202 41.05 -17.61 17.35
N HIS A 203 39.81 -17.16 17.16
CA HIS A 203 38.59 -17.87 17.50
C HIS A 203 37.59 -17.78 16.34
N PRO A 204 37.87 -18.42 15.19
CA PRO A 204 36.93 -18.44 14.08
C PRO A 204 35.62 -19.07 14.55
N ASP A 205 34.55 -18.29 14.55
CA ASP A 205 33.24 -18.78 14.94
C ASP A 205 32.66 -19.67 13.83
N GLU A 206 32.62 -20.97 14.08
CA GLU A 206 32.03 -21.95 13.16
C GLU A 206 30.54 -21.65 12.88
N LYS A 207 29.86 -20.94 13.80
CA LYS A 207 28.45 -20.54 13.63
C LYS A 207 28.28 -19.23 12.87
N CYS A 208 29.33 -18.42 12.74
CA CYS A 208 29.28 -17.11 12.09
C CYS A 208 30.47 -16.92 11.14
N VAL A 209 30.41 -17.57 9.98
CA VAL A 209 31.48 -17.55 8.97
C VAL A 209 31.37 -16.30 8.10
N SER A 210 32.26 -15.33 8.32
CA SER A 210 32.29 -14.07 7.57
C SER A 210 33.63 -13.84 6.90
N GLY A 211 33.61 -13.28 5.68
CA GLY A 211 34.77 -12.58 5.13
C GLY A 211 35.03 -11.29 5.91
N TRP A 212 36.19 -10.70 5.66
CA TRP A 212 36.67 -9.47 6.29
C TRP A 212 37.18 -8.51 5.24
N ASN A 213 37.04 -7.22 5.57
CA ASN A 213 37.31 -6.13 4.67
C ASN A 213 38.22 -5.12 5.37
N ILE A 214 39.16 -4.55 4.62
CA ILE A 214 39.83 -3.28 4.96
C ILE A 214 39.52 -2.30 3.84
N TYR A 215 38.99 -1.13 4.18
CA TYR A 215 38.65 -0.08 3.23
C TYR A 215 39.03 1.30 3.70
N SER A 216 39.35 2.15 2.73
CA SER A 216 39.52 3.59 2.89
C SER A 216 38.45 4.33 2.09
N ILE A 217 37.81 5.30 2.74
CA ILE A 217 36.76 6.12 2.14
C ILE A 217 36.83 7.54 2.68
N THR A 218 36.60 8.52 1.82
CA THR A 218 36.56 9.92 2.23
C THR A 218 35.32 10.21 3.08
N ARG A 219 35.54 10.84 4.23
CA ARG A 219 34.50 11.29 5.18
C ARG A 219 34.63 12.77 5.47
N LEU A 220 33.53 13.37 5.91
CA LEU A 220 33.51 14.74 6.41
C LEU A 220 33.65 14.74 7.93
N PHE A 221 34.61 15.51 8.41
CA PHE A 221 34.79 15.77 9.84
C PHE A 221 34.42 17.22 10.12
N MET A 222 33.52 17.43 11.08
CA MET A 222 33.09 18.74 11.54
C MET A 222 33.98 19.22 12.69
N TYR A 223 34.28 20.51 12.70
CA TYR A 223 35.04 21.16 13.76
C TYR A 223 34.55 22.60 13.98
N PRO A 224 34.58 23.12 15.22
CA PRO A 224 34.17 24.48 15.50
C PRO A 224 35.20 25.47 14.92
N THR A 225 34.72 26.52 14.23
CA THR A 225 35.59 27.55 13.64
C THR A 225 36.09 28.56 14.67
N VAL A 226 35.30 28.76 15.72
CA VAL A 226 35.59 29.66 16.83
C VAL A 226 35.21 28.92 18.11
N VAL A 227 36.04 29.04 19.13
CA VAL A 227 35.80 28.49 20.47
C VAL A 227 34.43 28.95 20.97
N GLY A 228 33.58 27.99 21.41
CA GLY A 228 32.23 28.27 21.90
C GLY A 228 31.20 28.71 20.84
N SER A 229 31.51 28.64 19.54
CA SER A 229 30.55 28.96 18.46
C SER A 229 29.80 27.72 17.98
N ALA A 230 28.49 27.86 17.74
CA ALA A 230 27.67 26.83 17.08
C ALA A 230 27.92 26.72 15.56
N SER A 231 28.85 27.53 15.01
CA SER A 231 29.21 27.50 13.58
C SER A 231 30.35 26.52 13.32
N PHE A 232 30.03 25.42 12.65
CA PHE A 232 30.97 24.38 12.27
C PHE A 232 31.51 24.58 10.85
N ALA A 233 32.79 24.32 10.68
CA ALA A 233 33.38 24.04 9.36
C ALA A 233 33.55 22.52 9.21
N SER A 234 33.75 22.09 7.96
CA SER A 234 33.97 20.68 7.63
C SER A 234 35.28 20.51 6.88
N ILE A 235 36.05 19.49 7.25
CA ILE A 235 37.25 19.06 6.52
C ILE A 235 37.09 17.63 6.03
N PRO A 236 37.37 17.35 4.75
CA PRO A 236 37.35 15.99 4.25
C PRO A 236 38.64 15.25 4.65
N GLY A 237 38.48 14.15 5.39
CA GLY A 237 39.54 13.26 5.85
C GLY A 237 39.32 11.83 5.37
N VAL A 238 40.36 11.01 5.44
CA VAL A 238 40.31 9.59 5.08
C VAL A 238 41.01 8.79 6.16
N ASP A 239 40.34 7.75 6.64
CA ASP A 239 40.87 6.76 7.56
C ASP A 239 40.70 5.34 7.01
N LEU A 240 41.28 4.37 7.72
CA LEU A 240 41.12 2.95 7.42
C LEU A 240 40.08 2.33 8.36
N ASN A 241 39.18 1.56 7.77
CA ASN A 241 38.13 0.83 8.47
C ASN A 241 38.27 -0.66 8.18
N VAL A 242 38.21 -1.46 9.24
CA VAL A 242 38.29 -2.93 9.17
C VAL A 242 37.01 -3.50 9.76
N PHE A 243 36.35 -4.40 9.03
CA PHE A 243 35.04 -4.92 9.41
C PHE A 243 34.73 -6.28 8.74
N PRO A 244 33.86 -7.11 9.35
CA PRO A 244 33.35 -8.32 8.71
C PRO A 244 32.29 -7.98 7.64
N ASP A 245 32.14 -8.85 6.64
CA ASP A 245 31.01 -8.81 5.68
C ASP A 245 29.65 -8.80 6.40
N TYR A 246 29.50 -9.66 7.42
CA TYR A 246 28.28 -9.79 8.21
C TYR A 246 28.47 -9.17 9.59
N THR A 247 27.74 -8.09 9.86
CA THR A 247 27.90 -7.31 11.10
C THR A 247 27.57 -8.14 12.34
N GLU A 248 26.68 -9.13 12.25
CA GLU A 248 26.41 -10.06 13.34
C GLU A 248 27.61 -10.94 13.76
N CYS A 249 28.61 -11.11 12.90
CA CYS A 249 29.81 -11.89 13.19
C CYS A 249 30.91 -11.06 13.86
N ARG A 250 30.65 -9.78 14.16
CA ARG A 250 31.62 -8.91 14.84
C ARG A 250 31.80 -9.33 16.31
N PRO A 251 33.03 -9.58 16.78
CA PRO A 251 33.30 -9.78 18.20
C PRO A 251 33.01 -8.52 19.03
N ASN A 252 32.44 -8.70 20.24
CA ASN A 252 32.18 -7.56 21.13
C ASN A 252 33.45 -7.11 21.85
N VAL A 253 34.15 -6.11 21.30
CA VAL A 253 35.32 -5.52 21.93
C VAL A 253 34.99 -4.14 22.51
N PRO A 254 34.97 -3.97 23.84
CA PRO A 254 34.84 -2.66 24.46
C PRO A 254 36.12 -1.84 24.30
N MET A 255 35.95 -0.55 24.05
CA MET A 255 37.07 0.36 23.88
C MET A 255 37.41 1.00 25.23
N ASN A 256 38.39 0.45 25.93
CA ASN A 256 38.82 0.87 27.28
C ASN A 256 40.35 1.07 27.36
N ASP A 257 40.85 1.51 28.52
CA ASP A 257 42.28 1.78 28.73
C ASP A 257 43.15 0.51 28.73
N SER A 258 42.57 -0.69 28.94
CA SER A 258 43.31 -1.94 28.80
C SER A 258 43.63 -2.29 27.35
N LEU A 259 42.88 -1.72 26.39
CA LEU A 259 43.10 -1.93 24.97
C LEU A 259 44.03 -0.88 24.36
N ALA A 260 43.89 0.38 24.78
CA ALA A 260 44.78 1.46 24.40
C ALA A 260 44.76 2.55 25.48
N ALA A 261 45.93 2.86 26.02
CA ALA A 261 46.07 3.91 27.01
C ALA A 261 45.87 5.30 26.37
N SER A 262 45.56 6.28 27.21
CA SER A 262 45.31 7.65 26.78
C SER A 262 46.28 8.64 27.41
N LYS A 263 46.61 9.70 26.67
CA LYS A 263 47.39 10.84 27.17
C LYS A 263 46.67 12.15 26.93
N LEU A 264 46.93 13.13 27.78
CA LEU A 264 46.42 14.49 27.63
C LEU A 264 47.08 15.16 26.42
N ALA A 265 46.28 15.59 25.45
CA ALA A 265 46.73 16.32 24.26
C ALA A 265 46.51 17.83 24.37
N LEU A 266 45.40 18.24 24.98
CA LEU A 266 45.03 19.64 25.19
C LEU A 266 44.36 19.81 26.55
N ALA A 267 44.89 20.70 27.38
CA ALA A 267 44.24 21.08 28.63
C ALA A 267 43.13 22.10 28.35
N THR A 268 41.90 21.82 28.80
CA THR A 268 40.74 22.67 28.52
C THR A 268 40.40 23.63 29.65
N HIS A 269 41.09 23.51 30.80
CA HIS A 269 40.96 24.43 31.94
C HIS A 269 39.51 24.67 32.42
N GLY A 270 38.65 23.66 32.33
CA GLY A 270 37.24 23.74 32.72
C GLY A 270 36.28 24.03 31.56
N GLU A 271 36.79 24.30 30.36
CA GLU A 271 35.98 24.51 29.16
C GLU A 271 35.50 23.16 28.57
N ASP A 272 34.23 23.09 28.22
CA ASP A 272 33.69 21.96 27.45
C ASP A 272 33.80 22.26 25.95
N VAL A 273 34.82 21.68 25.31
CA VAL A 273 35.10 21.82 23.87
C VAL A 273 33.98 21.24 23.00
N LEU A 274 33.15 20.36 23.57
CA LEU A 274 32.00 19.77 22.91
C LEU A 274 30.69 20.50 23.22
N ALA A 275 30.68 21.57 24.04
CA ALA A 275 29.45 22.26 24.46
C ALA A 275 28.56 22.70 23.29
N VAL A 276 29.18 23.06 22.16
CA VAL A 276 28.48 23.50 20.94
C VAL A 276 28.23 22.39 19.93
N VAL A 277 28.86 21.23 20.10
CA VAL A 277 28.59 20.05 19.27
C VAL A 277 27.19 19.57 19.65
N PRO A 278 26.25 19.46 18.69
CA PRO A 278 24.91 18.96 18.98
C PRO A 278 24.99 17.63 19.74
N ASP A 279 24.29 17.52 20.86
CA ASP A 279 24.38 16.33 21.72
C ASP A 279 23.99 15.04 20.96
N ILE A 280 23.18 15.14 19.91
CA ILE A 280 22.86 14.02 19.01
C ILE A 280 24.07 13.47 18.25
N LEU A 281 25.05 14.33 17.91
CA LEU A 281 26.32 13.89 17.31
C LEU A 281 27.22 13.20 18.35
N LYS A 282 27.00 13.44 19.64
CA LYS A 282 27.68 12.73 20.75
C LYS A 282 26.97 11.43 21.12
N LEU A 283 25.66 11.33 20.83
CA LEU A 283 24.79 10.21 21.19
C LEU A 283 25.08 8.92 20.41
N PHE A 284 25.40 9.03 19.11
CA PHE A 284 25.61 7.89 18.23
C PHE A 284 27.10 7.69 17.94
N PRO A 285 27.60 6.47 18.05
CA PRO A 285 28.38 6.18 19.23
C PRO A 285 29.82 6.64 19.02
N TYR A 286 30.13 7.76 19.66
CA TYR A 286 31.47 8.10 20.11
C TYR A 286 31.65 7.54 21.51
N ASN A 287 32.89 7.30 21.92
CA ASN A 287 33.22 6.96 23.31
C ASN A 287 33.20 8.20 24.25
N PHE A 288 32.42 9.22 23.93
CA PHE A 288 32.37 10.47 24.69
C PHE A 288 31.24 10.45 25.70
N ASP A 289 31.45 11.13 26.83
CA ASP A 289 30.38 11.42 27.76
C ASP A 289 29.38 12.38 27.10
N SER A 290 28.09 12.06 27.21
CA SER A 290 26.99 12.86 26.68
C SER A 290 26.02 13.23 27.80
N SER A 291 25.38 14.39 27.66
CA SER A 291 24.26 14.82 28.51
C SER A 291 22.99 13.99 28.26
N LEU A 292 22.92 13.30 27.12
CA LEU A 292 21.82 12.44 26.73
C LEU A 292 22.02 11.01 27.24
N PRO A 293 20.95 10.24 27.52
CA PRO A 293 21.06 8.85 27.91
C PRO A 293 21.85 8.04 26.88
N GLY A 294 22.82 7.25 27.35
CA GLY A 294 23.65 6.42 26.47
C GLY A 294 22.80 5.45 25.63
N VAL A 295 23.04 5.45 24.32
CA VAL A 295 22.43 4.48 23.40
C VAL A 295 23.33 3.25 23.34
N SER A 296 22.73 2.07 23.52
CA SER A 296 23.44 0.79 23.41
C SER A 296 24.07 0.61 22.02
N ARG A 297 25.34 0.20 21.98
CA ARG A 297 26.01 -0.26 20.74
C ARG A 297 25.35 -1.52 20.16
N ALA A 298 24.71 -2.34 21.01
CA ALA A 298 23.92 -3.48 20.58
C ALA A 298 22.53 -3.01 20.13
N VAL A 299 22.21 -3.29 18.87
CA VAL A 299 20.98 -2.87 18.18
C VAL A 299 20.17 -4.12 17.83
N ALA A 300 18.85 -4.04 18.00
CA ALA A 300 17.95 -5.12 17.59
C ALA A 300 18.02 -5.32 16.08
N ALA A 301 18.11 -6.58 15.65
CA ALA A 301 18.18 -6.96 14.25
C ALA A 301 17.12 -8.03 13.93
N ILE A 302 16.67 -8.02 12.67
CA ILE A 302 15.76 -9.01 12.11
C ILE A 302 16.27 -9.41 10.72
N ASN A 303 15.99 -10.65 10.31
CA ASN A 303 16.35 -11.19 8.99
C ASN A 303 17.85 -11.10 8.66
N THR A 304 18.72 -11.32 9.65
CA THR A 304 20.17 -11.40 9.42
C THR A 304 20.55 -12.75 8.81
N LYS A 305 21.72 -12.85 8.15
CA LYS A 305 22.16 -14.11 7.52
C LYS A 305 22.20 -15.30 8.48
N TYR A 306 22.57 -15.05 9.74
CA TYR A 306 22.68 -16.07 10.79
C TYR A 306 21.54 -16.01 11.84
N ASP A 307 20.42 -15.34 11.53
CA ASP A 307 19.22 -15.24 12.38
C ASP A 307 19.49 -14.73 13.82
N THR A 308 20.47 -13.84 13.97
CA THR A 308 20.78 -13.16 15.23
C THR A 308 19.75 -12.09 15.55
N THR A 309 19.43 -11.94 16.84
CA THR A 309 18.46 -10.95 17.33
C THR A 309 19.08 -9.59 17.62
N THR A 310 20.41 -9.53 17.71
CA THR A 310 21.16 -8.30 18.02
C THR A 310 22.45 -8.25 17.22
N VAL A 311 22.80 -7.06 16.75
CA VAL A 311 24.07 -6.76 16.07
C VAL A 311 24.78 -5.58 16.72
N LEU A 312 26.10 -5.47 16.51
CA LEU A 312 26.91 -4.41 17.08
C LEU A 312 27.15 -3.29 16.07
N GLN A 313 26.71 -2.07 16.40
CA GLN A 313 26.95 -0.88 15.59
C GLN A 313 28.44 -0.50 15.60
N PRO A 314 29.05 -0.16 14.46
CA PRO A 314 30.41 0.36 14.44
C PRO A 314 30.47 1.81 14.96
N LEU A 315 31.53 2.12 15.71
CA LEU A 315 31.72 3.43 16.34
C LEU A 315 32.20 4.47 15.35
N LEU A 316 31.64 5.69 15.42
CA LEU A 316 32.23 6.84 14.75
C LEU A 316 33.54 7.23 15.45
N LYS A 317 34.44 7.89 14.72
CA LYS A 317 35.77 8.27 15.21
C LYS A 317 35.91 9.78 15.19
N ALA A 318 36.62 10.31 16.19
CA ALA A 318 37.01 11.71 16.22
C ALA A 318 38.53 11.81 16.35
N TYR A 319 39.07 12.94 15.96
CA TYR A 319 40.49 13.18 15.86
C TYR A 319 40.88 14.53 16.44
N TYR A 320 42.02 14.58 17.12
CA TYR A 320 42.69 15.81 17.54
C TYR A 320 44.16 15.69 17.16
N GLY A 321 44.70 16.67 16.44
CA GLY A 321 46.11 16.61 16.06
C GLY A 321 46.48 15.43 15.16
N GLY A 322 45.50 14.83 14.46
CA GLY A 322 45.68 13.63 13.64
C GLY A 322 45.60 12.31 14.43
N CYS A 323 45.43 12.39 15.75
CA CYS A 323 45.33 11.24 16.64
C CYS A 323 43.88 10.95 17.00
N ARG A 324 43.52 9.66 17.13
CA ARG A 324 42.18 9.25 17.57
C ARG A 324 41.92 9.69 19.01
N ILE A 325 40.77 10.32 19.23
CA ILE A 325 40.34 10.80 20.54
C ILE A 325 39.77 9.64 21.35
N ARG A 326 40.17 9.59 22.62
CA ARG A 326 39.74 8.60 23.62
C ARG A 326 38.67 9.14 24.54
N ALA A 327 38.84 10.39 24.99
CA ALA A 327 37.91 11.08 25.85
C ALA A 327 38.02 12.59 25.64
N VAL A 328 36.90 13.30 25.82
CA VAL A 328 36.86 14.76 25.91
C VAL A 328 36.04 15.11 27.14
N ASN A 329 36.61 15.91 28.03
CA ASN A 329 35.94 16.35 29.24
C ASN A 329 36.41 17.77 29.62
N THR A 330 35.95 18.26 30.78
CA THR A 330 36.31 19.59 31.30
C THR A 330 37.77 19.71 31.73
N THR A 331 38.52 18.60 31.86
CA THR A 331 39.95 18.64 32.19
C THR A 331 40.83 18.66 30.95
N GLY A 332 40.41 18.02 29.86
CA GLY A 332 41.13 18.05 28.61
C GLY A 332 40.59 17.18 27.48
N VAL A 333 41.29 17.25 26.35
CA VAL A 333 41.18 16.31 25.22
C VAL A 333 42.24 15.24 25.38
N TYR A 334 41.82 13.97 25.41
CA TYR A 334 42.69 12.81 25.58
C TYR A 334 42.75 12.01 24.27
N ILE A 335 43.96 11.67 23.83
CA ILE A 335 44.23 10.91 22.62
C ILE A 335 44.96 9.59 22.96
N GLU A 336 45.08 8.69 21.99
CA GLU A 336 45.92 7.49 22.10
C GLU A 336 47.36 7.86 22.49
N ASP A 337 47.91 7.18 23.51
CA ASP A 337 49.22 7.48 24.08
C ASP A 337 50.39 7.28 23.08
N SER A 338 50.24 6.29 22.20
CA SER A 338 51.18 5.95 21.12
C SER A 338 51.23 6.99 19.99
N CYS A 339 50.27 7.91 19.90
CA CYS A 339 50.16 8.83 18.77
C CYS A 339 50.83 10.20 19.02
N GLU A 340 51.61 10.70 18.07
CA GLU A 340 52.19 12.04 18.14
C GLU A 340 51.33 13.10 17.42
N VAL A 341 51.15 14.25 18.07
CA VAL A 341 50.30 15.33 17.55
C VAL A 341 50.97 16.00 16.34
N SER A 342 50.26 16.02 15.22
CA SER A 342 50.65 16.72 14.01
C SER A 342 50.15 18.17 14.03
N LYS A 343 51.09 19.12 13.89
CA LYS A 343 50.79 20.57 13.77
C LYS A 343 49.80 20.90 12.66
N ARG A 344 49.79 20.10 11.57
CA ARG A 344 48.84 20.27 10.46
C ARG A 344 47.41 20.12 10.95
N TRP A 345 47.15 19.06 11.71
CA TRP A 345 45.82 18.70 12.16
C TRP A 345 45.40 19.43 13.43
N GLU A 346 46.36 19.84 14.25
CA GLU A 346 46.13 20.60 15.49
C GLU A 346 45.34 21.89 15.23
N THR A 347 45.56 22.55 14.08
CA THR A 347 44.86 23.79 13.71
C THR A 347 43.34 23.66 13.56
N TYR A 348 42.84 22.44 13.34
CA TYR A 348 41.39 22.19 13.22
C TYR A 348 40.73 21.88 14.58
N GLY A 349 41.50 21.79 15.66
CA GLY A 349 40.99 21.42 16.98
C GLY A 349 40.40 20.00 17.00
N VAL A 350 39.29 19.83 17.71
CA VAL A 350 38.57 18.56 17.81
C VAL A 350 37.72 18.36 16.56
N MET A 351 38.05 17.34 15.77
CA MET A 351 37.37 16.96 14.54
C MET A 351 36.47 15.74 14.79
N VAL A 352 35.16 15.90 14.63
CA VAL A 352 34.15 14.87 14.88
C VAL A 352 33.55 14.41 13.55
N HIS A 353 33.52 13.11 13.27
CA HIS A 353 32.90 12.55 12.06
C HIS A 353 31.38 12.82 12.04
N SER A 354 30.89 13.56 11.05
CA SER A 354 29.45 13.78 10.91
C SER A 354 28.75 12.50 10.40
N PRO A 355 27.56 12.14 10.91
CA PRO A 355 26.67 11.21 10.24
C PRO A 355 26.46 11.63 8.78
N ASP A 356 26.46 10.66 7.88
CA ASP A 356 26.16 10.92 6.47
C ASP A 356 24.64 10.93 6.28
N ASP A 357 24.10 11.97 5.64
CA ASP A 357 22.72 11.97 5.14
C ASP A 357 22.73 11.65 3.65
N ILE A 358 22.14 10.52 3.27
CA ILE A 358 21.97 10.16 1.86
C ILE A 358 20.47 10.11 1.55
N PRO A 359 19.93 11.17 0.92
CA PRO A 359 18.52 11.22 0.61
C PRO A 359 18.18 10.27 -0.54
N MET A 360 17.07 9.57 -0.39
CA MET A 360 16.42 8.79 -1.42
C MET A 360 15.21 9.57 -1.94
N CYS A 361 15.39 10.27 -3.05
CA CYS A 361 14.38 11.16 -3.60
C CYS A 361 13.51 10.50 -4.67
N SER A 362 12.24 10.87 -4.71
CA SER A 362 11.37 10.60 -5.87
C SER A 362 11.73 11.52 -7.04
N THR A 363 11.12 11.29 -8.21
CA THR A 363 11.23 12.20 -9.36
C THR A 363 10.52 13.54 -9.16
N GLY A 364 9.67 13.65 -8.13
CA GLY A 364 8.94 14.88 -7.76
C GLY A 364 9.60 15.68 -6.64
N ASP A 365 10.91 15.52 -6.44
CA ASP A 365 11.74 16.23 -5.44
C ASP A 365 11.35 16.04 -3.97
N VAL A 366 10.57 14.99 -3.65
CA VAL A 366 10.31 14.57 -2.27
C VAL A 366 11.31 13.50 -1.87
N CYS A 367 12.00 13.68 -0.75
CA CYS A 367 13.09 12.83 -0.29
C CYS A 367 12.81 12.11 1.04
N ILE A 368 13.31 10.88 1.13
CA ILE A 368 13.52 10.18 2.41
C ILE A 368 14.98 10.39 2.80
N HIS A 369 15.22 11.08 3.91
CA HIS A 369 16.54 11.28 4.48
C HIS A 369 16.97 10.04 5.25
N ASN A 370 18.16 9.54 4.94
CA ASN A 370 18.76 8.39 5.61
C ASN A 370 20.02 8.89 6.32
N TYR A 371 19.90 9.14 7.62
CA TYR A 371 21.02 9.54 8.46
C TYR A 371 21.75 8.31 8.98
N TYR A 372 22.91 8.01 8.38
CA TYR A 372 23.78 6.90 8.77
C TYR A 372 24.61 7.30 9.98
N ASN A 373 24.25 6.74 11.13
CA ASN A 373 24.81 7.09 12.43
C ASN A 373 26.02 6.22 12.79
N SER A 374 26.65 5.58 11.81
CA SER A 374 27.77 4.66 12.00
C SER A 374 28.70 4.68 10.80
N LEU A 375 29.87 4.07 10.95
CA LEU A 375 30.74 3.79 9.82
C LEU A 375 30.02 2.90 8.80
N TRP A 376 30.32 3.10 7.52
CA TRP A 376 29.76 2.25 6.47
C TRP A 376 30.56 0.96 6.37
N GLU A 377 29.82 -0.13 6.32
CA GLU A 377 30.34 -1.49 6.20
C GLU A 377 29.50 -2.20 5.16
N TRP A 378 30.09 -3.05 4.35
CA TRP A 378 29.40 -3.66 3.23
C TRP A 378 29.97 -5.00 2.85
N VAL A 379 29.14 -5.76 2.13
CA VAL A 379 29.53 -7.01 1.49
C VAL A 379 29.87 -6.72 0.03
N ASN A 380 30.98 -7.28 -0.44
CA ASN A 380 31.40 -7.22 -1.84
C ASN A 380 30.94 -8.45 -2.61
N TYR A 381 30.54 -8.27 -3.88
CA TYR A 381 30.18 -9.37 -4.78
C TYR A 381 30.52 -9.04 -6.23
N VAL A 382 30.71 -10.06 -7.06
CA VAL A 382 30.88 -9.92 -8.51
C VAL A 382 29.83 -10.76 -9.20
N LEU A 383 29.11 -10.17 -10.15
CA LEU A 383 28.09 -10.88 -10.93
C LEU A 383 28.74 -11.50 -12.16
N GLU A 384 28.41 -12.76 -12.47
CA GLU A 384 28.92 -13.44 -13.68
C GLU A 384 28.59 -12.69 -14.97
N THR A 385 27.46 -11.97 -15.00
CA THR A 385 27.01 -11.18 -16.15
C THR A 385 27.76 -9.86 -16.31
N GLN A 386 28.44 -9.38 -15.27
CA GLN A 386 29.21 -8.13 -15.23
C GLN A 386 30.52 -8.35 -14.45
N PRO A 387 31.46 -9.13 -15.00
CA PRO A 387 32.67 -9.53 -14.28
C PRO A 387 33.63 -8.36 -14.01
N ASP A 388 33.44 -7.22 -14.68
CA ASP A 388 34.21 -5.99 -14.53
C ASP A 388 33.65 -5.05 -13.45
N ARG A 389 32.50 -5.38 -12.85
CA ARG A 389 31.84 -4.60 -11.81
C ARG A 389 31.91 -5.32 -10.46
N ILE A 390 32.50 -4.66 -9.47
CA ILE A 390 32.37 -5.07 -8.06
C ILE A 390 31.13 -4.40 -7.46
N GLY A 391 30.16 -5.19 -7.04
CA GLY A 391 28.96 -4.75 -6.33
C GLY A 391 29.22 -4.61 -4.84
N MET A 392 28.57 -3.63 -4.22
CA MET A 392 28.72 -3.28 -2.81
C MET A 392 27.32 -3.13 -2.19
N ASN A 393 27.00 -3.92 -1.17
CA ASN A 393 25.74 -3.81 -0.42
C ASN A 393 26.03 -3.41 1.02
N LEU A 394 25.62 -2.20 1.43
CA LEU A 394 25.92 -1.70 2.77
C LEU A 394 25.03 -2.32 3.85
N ASN A 395 25.65 -2.66 4.97
CA ASN A 395 24.97 -2.85 6.24
C ASN A 395 24.78 -1.49 6.89
N THR A 396 23.54 -1.16 7.26
CA THR A 396 23.19 0.21 7.59
C THR A 396 22.57 0.33 8.98
N PHE A 397 23.10 1.26 9.77
CA PHE A 397 22.52 1.72 11.02
C PHE A 397 22.07 3.16 10.81
N ARG A 398 20.76 3.38 10.73
CA ARG A 398 20.26 4.69 10.32
C ARG A 398 18.98 5.11 11.00
N SER A 399 18.82 6.42 11.11
CA SER A 399 17.52 7.06 11.32
C SER A 399 16.93 7.45 9.98
N ARG A 400 15.64 7.16 9.77
CA ARG A 400 14.91 7.58 8.57
C ARG A 400 13.81 8.57 8.89
N TYR A 401 13.72 9.62 8.10
CA TYR A 401 12.60 10.55 8.06
C TYR A 401 12.43 11.08 6.64
N ALA A 402 11.40 11.86 6.39
CA ALA A 402 11.12 12.39 5.07
C ALA A 402 10.79 13.87 5.10
N ASP A 403 10.81 14.48 3.92
CA ASP A 403 10.21 15.79 3.69
C ASP A 403 8.71 15.78 4.04
N SER A 404 8.25 16.90 4.59
CA SER A 404 6.84 17.07 4.93
C SER A 404 5.99 17.19 3.67
N VAL A 405 5.11 16.21 3.44
CA VAL A 405 4.15 16.22 2.34
C VAL A 405 2.76 16.01 2.90
N ALA A 406 1.86 16.95 2.68
CA ALA A 406 0.48 16.84 3.14
C ALA A 406 -0.26 15.68 2.44
N ILE A 407 -1.06 14.92 3.19
CA ILE A 407 -1.92 13.90 2.59
C ILE A 407 -3.09 14.55 1.84
N SER A 408 -3.50 13.94 0.73
CA SER A 408 -4.80 14.25 0.15
C SER A 408 -5.91 13.55 0.92
N VAL A 409 -6.88 14.30 1.44
CA VAL A 409 -8.08 13.75 2.11
C VAL A 409 -9.09 13.13 1.13
N LEU A 410 -8.85 13.26 -0.18
CA LEU A 410 -9.78 12.86 -1.24
C LEU A 410 -10.24 11.40 -1.07
N PRO A 411 -9.37 10.39 -0.86
CA PRO A 411 -9.83 9.01 -0.73
C PRO A 411 -10.76 8.80 0.46
N GLY A 412 -10.44 9.33 1.63
CA GLY A 412 -11.30 9.25 2.81
C GLY A 412 -12.67 9.93 2.59
N VAL A 413 -12.68 11.09 1.94
CA VAL A 413 -13.93 11.80 1.59
C VAL A 413 -14.78 10.99 0.61
N VAL A 414 -14.16 10.34 -0.39
CA VAL A 414 -14.89 9.48 -1.34
C VAL A 414 -15.49 8.27 -0.63
N VAL A 415 -14.76 7.62 0.28
CA VAL A 415 -15.32 6.52 1.09
C VAL A 415 -16.51 7.02 1.91
N MET A 416 -16.37 8.17 2.59
CA MET A 416 -17.46 8.78 3.35
C MET A 416 -18.70 9.01 2.47
N GLN A 417 -18.53 9.54 1.26
CA GLN A 417 -19.63 9.73 0.29
C GLN A 417 -20.28 8.40 -0.09
N MET A 418 -19.50 7.36 -0.37
CA MET A 418 -20.00 6.02 -0.71
C MET A 418 -20.81 5.38 0.44
N LEU A 419 -20.40 5.62 1.68
CA LEU A 419 -21.11 5.13 2.87
C LEU A 419 -22.38 5.92 3.16
N ILE A 420 -22.33 7.27 3.15
CA ILE A 420 -23.50 8.13 3.36
C ILE A 420 -24.58 7.83 2.33
N MET A 421 -24.21 7.72 1.05
CA MET A 421 -25.15 7.35 -0.01
C MET A 421 -25.74 5.94 0.22
N GLY A 422 -24.98 5.02 0.83
CA GLY A 422 -25.47 3.72 1.25
C GLY A 422 -26.51 3.80 2.37
N ILE A 423 -26.27 4.65 3.38
CA ILE A 423 -27.19 4.90 4.50
C ILE A 423 -28.50 5.54 4.01
N ILE A 424 -28.40 6.59 3.19
CA ILE A 424 -29.57 7.29 2.62
C ILE A 424 -30.43 6.31 1.83
N SER A 425 -29.81 5.49 0.99
CA SER A 425 -30.58 4.50 0.25
C SER A 425 -31.17 3.43 1.16
N LEU A 426 -30.50 3.03 2.25
CA LEU A 426 -31.08 2.09 3.19
C LEU A 426 -32.35 2.65 3.82
N TYR A 427 -32.28 3.90 4.29
CA TYR A 427 -33.41 4.62 4.88
C TYR A 427 -34.60 4.71 3.91
N GLN A 428 -34.34 5.05 2.64
CA GLN A 428 -35.37 5.22 1.62
C GLN A 428 -36.13 3.94 1.26
N VAL A 429 -35.54 2.74 1.40
CA VAL A 429 -36.26 1.49 1.12
C VAL A 429 -36.65 0.69 2.37
N MET A 430 -36.04 0.93 3.54
CA MET A 430 -36.61 0.45 4.80
C MET A 430 -37.93 1.12 5.18
N SER A 431 -38.19 2.36 4.72
CA SER A 431 -39.51 2.98 4.90
C SER A 431 -40.65 2.19 4.26
N HIS A 432 -40.35 1.27 3.33
CA HIS A 432 -41.33 0.37 2.68
C HIS A 432 -41.49 -0.99 3.36
N LYS A 433 -40.86 -1.24 4.52
CA LYS A 433 -40.98 -2.48 5.33
C LYS A 433 -40.81 -3.79 4.52
N ARG A 434 -39.98 -3.81 3.47
CA ARG A 434 -39.73 -5.00 2.64
C ARG A 434 -38.26 -5.23 2.33
N SER A 435 -37.86 -6.49 2.52
CA SER A 435 -36.61 -7.17 2.15
C SER A 435 -35.34 -6.30 2.09
N VAL A 436 -34.50 -6.45 3.13
CA VAL A 436 -33.16 -5.84 3.31
C VAL A 436 -32.25 -6.01 2.08
N LEU A 437 -32.39 -7.12 1.37
CA LEU A 437 -31.60 -7.42 0.18
C LEU A 437 -31.95 -6.50 -1.00
N LEU A 438 -33.21 -6.10 -1.12
CA LEU A 438 -33.69 -5.26 -2.20
C LEU A 438 -33.28 -3.78 -2.00
N THR A 439 -33.21 -3.38 -0.74
CA THR A 439 -32.66 -2.10 -0.27
C THR A 439 -31.21 -1.91 -0.72
N GLN A 440 -30.40 -2.96 -0.61
CA GLN A 440 -29.01 -2.96 -1.11
C GLN A 440 -28.97 -2.88 -2.64
N ILE A 441 -29.91 -3.53 -3.34
CA ILE A 441 -29.96 -3.54 -4.80
C ILE A 441 -30.25 -2.16 -5.39
N TRP A 442 -31.14 -1.41 -4.75
CA TRP A 442 -31.57 -0.09 -5.19
C TRP A 442 -30.54 1.01 -4.85
N ALA A 443 -29.93 0.96 -3.65
CA ALA A 443 -28.77 1.79 -3.27
C ALA A 443 -27.68 1.79 -4.32
N TYR A 444 -27.43 0.58 -4.79
CA TYR A 444 -26.41 0.28 -5.76
C TYR A 444 -26.76 0.71 -7.16
N ARG A 445 -28.01 0.78 -7.63
CA ARG A 445 -28.27 1.34 -8.99
C ARG A 445 -28.18 2.86 -9.03
N CYS A 446 -28.55 3.54 -7.95
CA CYS A 446 -28.27 4.97 -7.81
C CYS A 446 -26.76 5.26 -7.65
N GLN A 447 -25.99 4.33 -7.06
CA GLN A 447 -24.53 4.44 -6.91
C GLN A 447 -23.69 3.91 -8.09
N ASN A 448 -24.12 2.84 -8.79
CA ASN A 448 -23.47 2.23 -9.97
C ASN A 448 -23.63 3.02 -11.26
N GLY A 449 -24.42 4.11 -11.22
CA GLY A 449 -24.51 5.04 -12.33
C GLY A 449 -23.23 5.89 -12.47
N ARG A 450 -23.42 7.13 -12.93
CA ARG A 450 -22.35 8.10 -13.23
C ARG A 450 -21.35 8.31 -12.07
N MET A 451 -21.77 8.14 -10.81
CA MET A 451 -20.92 8.38 -9.64
C MET A 451 -19.80 7.34 -9.46
N GLN A 452 -20.02 6.05 -9.73
CA GLN A 452 -18.95 5.05 -9.61
C GLN A 452 -17.82 5.28 -10.62
N VAL A 453 -18.16 5.75 -11.82
CA VAL A 453 -17.16 6.15 -12.82
C VAL A 453 -16.35 7.35 -12.30
N MET A 454 -17.01 8.32 -11.66
CA MET A 454 -16.32 9.46 -11.05
C MET A 454 -15.42 9.04 -9.89
N TYR A 455 -15.89 8.20 -8.96
CA TYR A 455 -15.07 7.69 -7.85
C TYR A 455 -13.86 6.91 -8.35
N LEU A 456 -14.07 6.03 -9.35
CA LEU A 456 -12.97 5.31 -9.97
C LEU A 456 -11.97 6.28 -10.62
N ALA A 457 -12.44 7.29 -11.35
CA ALA A 457 -11.57 8.28 -11.99
C ALA A 457 -10.78 9.10 -10.97
N GLN A 458 -11.43 9.59 -9.90
CA GLN A 458 -10.81 10.36 -8.82
C GLN A 458 -9.70 9.56 -8.13
N ILE A 459 -9.97 8.32 -7.76
CA ILE A 459 -8.98 7.46 -7.08
C ILE A 459 -7.89 6.99 -8.03
N THR A 460 -8.22 6.72 -9.29
CA THR A 460 -7.21 6.39 -10.30
C THR A 460 -6.25 7.55 -10.48
N TYR A 461 -6.75 8.79 -10.61
CA TYR A 461 -5.92 9.98 -10.69
C TYR A 461 -5.04 10.15 -9.44
N HIS A 462 -5.63 9.99 -8.25
CA HIS A 462 -4.89 10.09 -6.98
C HIS A 462 -3.78 9.04 -6.88
N LEU A 463 -4.07 7.78 -7.22
CA LEU A 463 -3.09 6.69 -7.21
C LEU A 463 -1.99 6.88 -8.24
N VAL A 464 -2.31 7.38 -9.44
CA VAL A 464 -1.31 7.64 -10.48
C VAL A 464 -0.36 8.76 -10.04
N TYR A 465 -0.90 9.86 -9.53
CA TYR A 465 -0.10 11.03 -9.14
C TYR A 465 0.74 10.80 -7.88
N ASN A 466 0.20 10.07 -6.89
CA ASN A 466 0.87 9.80 -5.62
C ASN A 466 1.53 8.41 -5.56
N SER A 467 1.58 7.69 -6.69
CA SER A 467 2.15 6.33 -6.76
C SER A 467 3.57 6.30 -6.21
N ASP A 468 4.41 7.21 -6.66
CA ASP A 468 5.82 7.24 -6.28
C ASP A 468 5.98 7.49 -4.78
N LEU A 469 5.13 8.34 -4.19
CA LEU A 469 5.15 8.59 -2.74
C LEU A 469 4.77 7.34 -1.94
N TYR A 470 3.69 6.66 -2.32
CA TYR A 470 3.29 5.42 -1.64
C TYR A 470 4.33 4.32 -1.80
N GLN A 471 4.90 4.15 -2.99
CA GLN A 471 5.93 3.15 -3.23
C GLN A 471 7.22 3.47 -2.51
N LEU A 472 7.64 4.73 -2.51
CA LEU A 472 8.81 5.20 -1.76
C LEU A 472 8.62 4.92 -0.28
N GLY A 473 7.48 5.31 0.31
CA GLY A 473 7.23 5.10 1.73
C GLY A 473 7.08 3.64 2.14
N LEU A 474 6.49 2.78 1.29
CA LEU A 474 6.45 1.33 1.52
C LEU A 474 7.83 0.69 1.37
N ALA A 475 8.62 1.14 0.41
CA ALA A 475 10.00 0.71 0.21
C ALA A 475 10.89 1.08 1.40
N THR A 476 10.67 2.23 2.03
CA THR A 476 11.50 2.74 3.11
C THR A 476 10.91 2.56 4.51
N GLY A 477 9.67 2.09 4.64
CA GLY A 477 8.99 1.94 5.94
C GLY A 477 8.74 3.28 6.65
N THR A 478 8.41 4.33 5.89
CA THR A 478 8.27 5.71 6.40
C THR A 478 6.86 6.26 6.29
N LEU A 479 5.86 5.47 5.87
CA LEU A 479 4.48 5.96 5.79
C LEU A 479 3.88 6.19 7.18
N THR A 480 3.17 7.31 7.33
CA THR A 480 2.35 7.57 8.53
C THR A 480 1.12 6.67 8.57
N THR A 481 0.49 6.58 9.73
CA THR A 481 -0.77 5.85 9.92
C THR A 481 -1.87 6.43 9.04
N GLU A 482 -1.94 7.76 8.96
CA GLU A 482 -2.88 8.49 8.12
C GLU A 482 -2.69 8.14 6.63
N SER A 483 -1.44 8.06 6.17
CA SER A 483 -1.10 7.70 4.79
C SER A 483 -1.47 6.25 4.46
N LEU A 484 -1.25 5.31 5.39
CA LEU A 484 -1.67 3.91 5.22
C LEU A 484 -3.19 3.77 5.13
N VAL A 485 -3.92 4.51 5.96
CA VAL A 485 -5.38 4.53 5.88
C VAL A 485 -5.83 5.16 4.56
N ASN A 486 -5.12 6.20 4.09
CA ASN A 486 -5.37 6.80 2.80
C ASN A 486 -5.22 5.79 1.65
N LEU A 487 -4.14 5.00 1.66
CA LEU A 487 -3.91 3.93 0.69
C LEU A 487 -4.96 2.81 0.81
N THR A 488 -5.36 2.46 2.04
CA THR A 488 -6.46 1.50 2.30
C THR A 488 -7.77 1.99 1.68
N CYS A 489 -8.12 3.27 1.87
CA CYS A 489 -9.28 3.88 1.24
C CYS A 489 -9.19 3.83 -0.29
N CYS A 490 -8.01 4.10 -0.86
CA CYS A 490 -7.81 3.98 -2.31
C CYS A 490 -8.07 2.56 -2.82
N ILE A 491 -7.50 1.54 -2.16
CA ILE A 491 -7.67 0.13 -2.52
C ILE A 491 -9.15 -0.25 -2.44
N PHE A 492 -9.85 0.14 -1.37
CA PHE A 492 -11.28 -0.13 -1.22
C PHE A 492 -12.11 0.52 -2.34
N VAL A 493 -11.98 1.83 -2.54
CA VAL A 493 -12.80 2.56 -3.53
C VAL A 493 -12.51 2.06 -4.94
N PHE A 494 -11.23 1.86 -5.28
CA PHE A 494 -10.83 1.35 -6.58
C PHE A 494 -11.39 -0.06 -6.80
N SER A 495 -11.14 -0.99 -5.88
CA SER A 495 -11.60 -2.38 -6.00
C SER A 495 -13.12 -2.45 -6.12
N TYR A 496 -13.83 -1.73 -5.24
CA TYR A 496 -15.28 -1.71 -5.22
C TYR A 496 -15.85 -1.17 -6.54
N SER A 497 -15.37 -0.01 -6.99
CA SER A 497 -15.91 0.65 -8.19
C SER A 497 -15.52 -0.10 -9.47
N PHE A 498 -14.28 -0.56 -9.57
CA PHE A 498 -13.76 -1.27 -10.75
C PHE A 498 -14.50 -2.59 -10.97
N ILE A 499 -14.61 -3.45 -9.96
CA ILE A 499 -15.27 -4.76 -10.09
C ILE A 499 -16.77 -4.62 -10.36
N ASN A 500 -17.43 -3.64 -9.72
CA ASN A 500 -18.82 -3.35 -9.99
C ASN A 500 -19.05 -2.89 -11.44
N LEU A 501 -18.15 -2.07 -12.01
CA LEU A 501 -18.22 -1.64 -13.41
C LEU A 501 -17.92 -2.78 -14.38
N VAL A 502 -16.91 -3.62 -14.10
CA VAL A 502 -16.59 -4.80 -14.93
C VAL A 502 -17.76 -5.77 -14.98
N LYS A 503 -18.37 -6.08 -13.83
CA LYS A 503 -19.57 -6.95 -13.75
C LYS A 503 -20.78 -6.31 -14.44
N ALA A 504 -20.93 -4.98 -14.38
CA ALA A 504 -22.00 -4.28 -15.10
C ALA A 504 -21.83 -4.32 -16.63
N ARG A 505 -20.59 -4.33 -17.14
CA ARG A 505 -20.28 -4.37 -18.58
C ARG A 505 -20.21 -5.78 -19.18
N SER A 506 -20.09 -6.83 -18.37
CA SER A 506 -19.99 -8.21 -18.86
C SER A 506 -21.27 -8.78 -19.50
N GLY A 507 -22.25 -7.94 -19.87
CA GLY A 507 -23.43 -8.31 -20.66
C GLY A 507 -24.50 -9.11 -19.91
N ASP A 508 -24.17 -9.72 -18.78
CA ASP A 508 -25.15 -10.26 -17.85
C ASP A 508 -25.77 -9.11 -17.04
N GLN A 509 -26.86 -8.52 -17.55
CA GLN A 509 -27.83 -7.78 -16.72
C GLN A 509 -28.58 -8.71 -15.73
N GLN A 510 -28.00 -9.87 -15.41
CA GLN A 510 -28.45 -10.72 -14.33
C GLN A 510 -28.10 -10.04 -13.02
N LEU A 511 -29.10 -9.86 -12.18
CA LEU A 511 -28.89 -9.45 -10.81
C LEU A 511 -28.30 -10.66 -10.05
N ASP A 512 -27.00 -10.90 -10.20
CA ASP A 512 -26.28 -12.02 -9.59
C ASP A 512 -26.19 -11.82 -8.08
N ARG A 513 -27.32 -12.06 -7.42
CA ARG A 513 -27.55 -11.87 -5.99
C ARG A 513 -26.50 -12.57 -5.15
N HIS A 514 -26.06 -13.75 -5.59
CA HIS A 514 -25.10 -14.57 -4.86
C HIS A 514 -23.74 -13.92 -4.92
N PHE A 515 -23.28 -13.51 -6.12
CA PHE A 515 -22.01 -12.81 -6.27
C PHE A 515 -21.99 -11.52 -5.48
N ARG A 516 -23.09 -10.79 -5.53
CA ARG A 516 -23.15 -9.46 -4.96
C ARG A 516 -23.20 -9.47 -3.44
N LEU A 517 -23.98 -10.37 -2.85
CA LEU A 517 -23.99 -10.55 -1.39
C LEU A 517 -22.60 -10.97 -0.91
N THR A 518 -21.99 -11.92 -1.62
CA THR A 518 -20.62 -12.38 -1.34
C THR A 518 -19.61 -11.23 -1.49
N TRP A 519 -19.69 -10.42 -2.53
CA TRP A 519 -18.78 -9.29 -2.77
C TRP A 519 -18.87 -8.21 -1.69
N GLU A 520 -20.08 -7.79 -1.31
CA GLU A 520 -20.28 -6.79 -0.26
C GLU A 520 -19.79 -7.30 1.12
N THR A 521 -20.02 -8.58 1.44
CA THR A 521 -19.48 -9.19 2.66
C THR A 521 -17.95 -9.27 2.61
N MET A 522 -17.39 -9.73 1.49
CA MET A 522 -15.94 -9.86 1.31
C MET A 522 -15.24 -8.51 1.40
N GLN A 523 -15.82 -7.42 0.89
CA GLN A 523 -15.21 -6.09 0.91
C GLN A 523 -14.88 -5.60 2.32
N THR A 524 -15.72 -5.92 3.31
CA THR A 524 -15.43 -5.57 4.71
C THR A 524 -14.21 -6.33 5.22
N VAL A 525 -14.15 -7.64 4.95
CA VAL A 525 -13.02 -8.49 5.36
C VAL A 525 -11.74 -8.06 4.64
N ILE A 526 -11.80 -7.85 3.32
CA ILE A 526 -10.67 -7.44 2.48
C ILE A 526 -10.09 -6.13 2.98
N THR A 527 -10.92 -5.11 3.20
CA THR A 527 -10.41 -3.80 3.61
C THR A 527 -9.78 -3.87 5.01
N MET A 528 -10.36 -4.65 5.92
CA MET A 528 -9.74 -4.90 7.23
C MET A 528 -8.40 -5.64 7.10
N SER A 529 -8.33 -6.68 6.27
CA SER A 529 -7.08 -7.41 5.99
C SER A 529 -6.01 -6.52 5.35
N VAL A 530 -6.39 -5.63 4.43
CA VAL A 530 -5.49 -4.65 3.80
C VAL A 530 -4.98 -3.66 4.86
N ALA A 531 -5.86 -3.11 5.69
CA ALA A 531 -5.47 -2.20 6.76
C ALA A 531 -4.48 -2.85 7.75
N VAL A 532 -4.78 -4.07 8.19
CA VAL A 532 -3.91 -4.83 9.09
C VAL A 532 -2.58 -5.17 8.41
N GLY A 533 -2.61 -5.65 7.18
CA GLY A 533 -1.39 -5.98 6.42
C GLY A 533 -0.49 -4.77 6.21
N LEU A 534 -1.07 -3.63 5.83
CA LEU A 534 -0.35 -2.36 5.67
C LEU A 534 0.23 -1.85 7.00
N ASN A 535 -0.49 -2.01 8.11
CA ASN A 535 0.00 -1.63 9.43
C ASN A 535 1.18 -2.50 9.88
N VAL A 536 1.10 -3.82 9.65
CA VAL A 536 2.20 -4.76 9.96
C VAL A 536 3.49 -4.41 9.21
N VAL A 537 3.37 -3.98 7.95
CA VAL A 537 4.54 -3.60 7.13
C VAL A 537 4.91 -2.12 7.25
N GLN A 538 4.21 -1.33 8.08
CA GLN A 538 4.40 0.13 8.15
C GLN A 538 5.85 0.52 8.44
N LYS A 539 6.46 -0.18 9.40
CA LYS A 539 7.83 0.10 9.90
C LYS A 539 8.89 -0.82 9.30
N THR A 540 8.48 -1.74 8.43
CA THR A 540 9.38 -2.71 7.81
C THR A 540 9.52 -2.38 6.32
N PRO A 541 10.71 -1.99 5.84
CA PRO A 541 10.90 -1.67 4.44
C PRO A 541 10.59 -2.88 3.56
N LEU A 542 9.72 -2.68 2.57
CA LEU A 542 9.42 -3.69 1.54
C LEU A 542 10.52 -3.69 0.48
N MET A 543 11.63 -4.35 0.79
CA MET A 543 12.87 -4.39 -0.01
C MET A 543 12.68 -4.79 -1.48
N PHE A 544 11.69 -5.64 -1.77
CA PHE A 544 11.40 -6.04 -3.15
C PHE A 544 10.96 -4.86 -4.03
N LEU A 545 10.36 -3.81 -3.44
CA LEU A 545 9.94 -2.62 -4.17
C LEU A 545 11.13 -1.86 -4.72
N THR A 546 12.25 -1.79 -3.99
CA THR A 546 13.48 -1.16 -4.49
C THR A 546 14.30 -2.12 -5.34
N ALA A 547 14.40 -3.39 -4.94
CA ALA A 547 15.23 -4.37 -5.64
C ALA A 547 14.67 -4.81 -7.00
N LEU A 548 13.34 -4.98 -7.13
CA LEU A 548 12.72 -5.50 -8.35
C LEU A 548 11.96 -4.43 -9.13
N ASN A 549 11.18 -3.61 -8.43
CA ASN A 549 10.34 -2.59 -9.05
C ASN A 549 11.04 -1.22 -9.18
N GLY A 550 12.06 -0.96 -8.37
CA GLY A 550 12.78 0.30 -8.32
C GLY A 550 14.05 0.28 -9.16
N GLU A 551 14.48 1.45 -9.57
CA GLU A 551 15.79 1.72 -10.14
C GLU A 551 16.30 3.03 -9.55
N ILE A 552 17.40 2.97 -8.81
CA ILE A 552 18.06 4.16 -8.26
C ILE A 552 18.91 4.77 -9.37
N LEU A 553 18.54 5.95 -9.82
CA LEU A 553 19.25 6.73 -10.82
C LEU A 553 20.14 7.76 -10.13
N ARG A 554 21.36 7.91 -10.64
CA ARG A 554 22.33 8.93 -10.20
C ARG A 554 22.38 10.05 -11.23
N LYS A 555 22.48 11.31 -10.77
CA LYS A 555 22.60 12.49 -11.64
C LYS A 555 23.79 12.43 -12.60
N THR A 556 24.85 11.72 -12.22
CA THR A 556 26.03 11.44 -13.06
C THR A 556 25.74 10.52 -14.25
N SER A 557 24.63 9.79 -14.24
CA SER A 557 24.18 8.94 -15.36
C SER A 557 23.30 9.73 -16.34
N ALA A 558 23.31 9.34 -17.63
CA ALA A 558 22.50 10.00 -18.65
C ALA A 558 20.98 9.97 -18.33
N ARG A 559 20.48 8.88 -17.73
CA ARG A 559 19.08 8.78 -17.29
C ARG A 559 18.81 9.62 -16.04
N GLY A 560 19.69 9.58 -15.04
CA GLY A 560 19.49 10.39 -13.84
C GLY A 560 19.59 11.88 -14.09
N ALA A 561 20.47 12.34 -14.98
CA ALA A 561 20.50 13.75 -15.42
C ALA A 561 19.16 14.22 -16.02
N LYS A 562 18.39 13.31 -16.61
CA LYS A 562 17.07 13.60 -17.19
C LYS A 562 15.95 13.59 -16.14
N TYR A 563 15.98 12.65 -15.20
CA TYR A 563 14.85 12.37 -14.30
C TYR A 563 15.00 12.88 -12.87
N CYS A 564 16.23 13.05 -12.37
CA CYS A 564 16.46 13.39 -10.96
C CYS A 564 16.46 14.90 -10.66
N GLY A 565 16.19 15.74 -11.67
CA GLY A 565 16.09 17.18 -11.47
C GLY A 565 17.34 17.78 -10.82
N LEU A 566 17.15 18.45 -9.68
CA LEU A 566 18.24 19.06 -8.91
C LEU A 566 18.96 18.08 -7.99
N ASN A 567 18.34 16.94 -7.65
CA ASN A 567 18.86 15.96 -6.70
C ASN A 567 20.00 15.12 -7.28
N ASP A 568 20.97 14.75 -6.43
CA ASP A 568 22.11 13.91 -6.82
C ASP A 568 21.72 12.48 -7.17
N SER A 569 20.60 12.01 -6.62
CA SER A 569 19.98 10.74 -6.98
C SER A 569 18.48 10.76 -6.80
N CYS A 570 17.79 9.91 -7.56
CA CYS A 570 16.36 9.69 -7.45
C CYS A 570 16.01 8.22 -7.72
N VAL A 571 14.88 7.75 -7.20
CA VAL A 571 14.32 6.44 -7.52
C VAL A 571 13.22 6.57 -8.56
N VAL A 572 13.25 5.66 -9.53
CA VAL A 572 12.18 5.50 -10.52
C VAL A 572 11.59 4.11 -10.36
N PHE A 573 10.27 4.03 -10.24
CA PHE A 573 9.55 2.76 -10.19
C PHE A 573 9.09 2.35 -11.59
N LYS A 574 9.35 1.09 -11.95
CA LYS A 574 9.00 0.52 -13.27
C LYS A 574 7.49 0.33 -13.42
N VAL A 575 6.82 -0.08 -12.34
CA VAL A 575 5.38 -0.33 -12.29
C VAL A 575 4.71 0.62 -11.32
N ASN A 576 3.66 1.31 -11.77
CA ASN A 576 2.85 2.22 -10.96
C ASN A 576 1.96 1.46 -9.96
N ALA A 577 1.68 2.05 -8.80
CA ALA A 577 0.86 1.47 -7.74
C ALA A 577 -0.54 1.05 -8.25
N ILE A 578 -1.10 1.78 -9.22
CA ILE A 578 -2.40 1.48 -9.82
C ILE A 578 -2.46 0.09 -10.45
N VAL A 579 -1.35 -0.39 -11.04
CA VAL A 579 -1.30 -1.70 -11.69
C VAL A 579 -1.39 -2.79 -10.63
N PHE A 580 -0.69 -2.64 -9.51
CA PHE A 580 -0.80 -3.57 -8.37
C PHE A 580 -2.22 -3.59 -7.80
N VAL A 581 -2.82 -2.41 -7.58
CA VAL A 581 -4.20 -2.30 -7.09
C VAL A 581 -5.19 -2.93 -8.08
N MET A 582 -4.99 -2.77 -9.38
CA MET A 582 -5.83 -3.38 -10.41
C MET A 582 -5.71 -4.90 -10.42
N LEU A 583 -4.50 -5.46 -10.43
CA LEU A 583 -4.28 -6.90 -10.41
C LEU A 583 -4.85 -7.53 -9.13
N PHE A 584 -4.63 -6.89 -7.99
CA PHE A 584 -5.22 -7.29 -6.71
C PHE A 584 -6.75 -7.28 -6.77
N SER A 585 -7.35 -6.21 -7.31
CA SER A 585 -8.80 -6.09 -7.47
C SER A 585 -9.38 -7.19 -8.36
N VAL A 586 -8.73 -7.50 -9.49
CA VAL A 586 -9.13 -8.58 -10.40
C VAL A 586 -9.08 -9.93 -9.69
N GLY A 587 -8.00 -10.22 -8.97
CA GLY A 587 -7.87 -11.46 -8.19
C GLY A 587 -8.98 -11.61 -7.16
N LEU A 588 -9.31 -10.54 -6.43
CA LEU A 588 -10.43 -10.51 -5.49
C LEU A 588 -11.79 -10.72 -6.18
N GLY A 589 -12.00 -10.11 -7.34
CA GLY A 589 -13.21 -10.28 -8.15
C GLY A 589 -13.40 -11.73 -8.62
N ILE A 590 -12.33 -12.39 -9.05
CA ILE A 590 -12.33 -13.81 -9.42
C ILE A 590 -12.65 -14.68 -8.20
N LEU A 591 -12.02 -14.43 -7.06
CA LEU A 591 -12.28 -15.16 -5.82
C LEU A 591 -13.75 -15.05 -5.42
N ALA A 592 -14.33 -13.85 -5.46
CA ALA A 592 -15.74 -13.63 -5.16
C ALA A 592 -16.67 -14.36 -6.16
N ALA A 593 -16.29 -14.44 -7.44
CA ALA A 593 -17.04 -15.19 -8.45
C ALA A 593 -17.03 -16.69 -8.16
N VAL A 594 -15.87 -17.25 -7.81
CA VAL A 594 -15.73 -18.66 -7.43
C VAL A 594 -16.51 -18.98 -6.16
N THR A 595 -16.36 -18.17 -5.10
CA THR A 595 -17.12 -18.33 -3.86
C THR A 595 -18.62 -18.26 -4.10
N SER A 596 -19.07 -17.31 -4.92
CA SER A 596 -20.48 -17.21 -5.32
C SER A 596 -20.97 -18.47 -6.03
N MET A 597 -20.19 -19.01 -6.96
CA MET A 597 -20.54 -20.25 -7.65
C MET A 597 -20.64 -21.45 -6.70
N ILE A 598 -19.74 -21.53 -5.71
CA ILE A 598 -19.78 -22.57 -4.68
C ILE A 598 -21.05 -22.41 -3.84
N VAL A 599 -21.32 -21.20 -3.33
CA VAL A 599 -22.54 -20.91 -2.55
C VAL A 599 -23.80 -21.22 -3.36
N LYS A 600 -23.83 -20.89 -4.65
CA LYS A 600 -24.95 -21.21 -5.56
C LYS A 600 -25.14 -22.73 -5.73
N LYS A 601 -24.06 -23.51 -5.71
CA LYS A 601 -24.10 -24.99 -5.81
C LYS A 601 -24.44 -25.69 -4.49
N THR A 602 -24.00 -25.13 -3.36
CA THR A 602 -24.20 -25.71 -2.01
C THR A 602 -25.47 -25.21 -1.34
N SER A 603 -26.03 -24.08 -1.79
CA SER A 603 -27.36 -23.67 -1.37
C SER A 603 -28.34 -24.77 -1.77
N PRO A 604 -29.15 -25.32 -0.84
CA PRO A 604 -30.16 -26.28 -1.21
C PRO A 604 -30.98 -25.64 -2.32
N LYS A 605 -31.17 -26.35 -3.45
CA LYS A 605 -32.17 -25.96 -4.44
C LYS A 605 -33.46 -25.78 -3.65
N VAL A 606 -33.81 -24.53 -3.36
CA VAL A 606 -35.08 -24.20 -2.78
C VAL A 606 -36.07 -24.52 -3.88
N THR A 607 -36.52 -25.77 -3.94
CA THR A 607 -37.90 -26.05 -4.25
C THR A 607 -38.67 -25.16 -3.30
N SER A 608 -39.12 -24.01 -3.81
CA SER A 608 -39.82 -23.01 -3.03
C SER A 608 -40.94 -23.73 -2.29
N VAL A 609 -40.79 -23.87 -0.97
CA VAL A 609 -41.84 -24.36 -0.07
C VAL A 609 -43.01 -23.36 -0.02
N VAL A 610 -42.93 -22.26 -0.79
CA VAL A 610 -44.06 -21.39 -1.14
C VAL A 610 -44.96 -22.00 -2.23
N ARG A 611 -44.49 -23.02 -2.97
CA ARG A 611 -45.28 -23.70 -4.00
C ARG A 611 -46.38 -24.60 -3.40
N SER A 612 -46.21 -25.09 -2.17
CA SER A 612 -47.22 -25.92 -1.48
C SER A 612 -48.27 -25.12 -0.70
N ALA A 613 -48.08 -23.82 -0.46
CA ALA A 613 -49.07 -22.96 0.20
C ALA A 613 -49.89 -22.09 -0.77
N ARG A 614 -49.48 -21.96 -2.04
CA ARG A 614 -50.23 -21.24 -3.09
C ARG A 614 -50.84 -22.12 -4.19
N MET A 615 -50.61 -23.43 -4.18
CA MET A 615 -51.30 -24.41 -5.04
C MET A 615 -52.31 -25.27 -4.28
N SER A 616 -52.95 -24.71 -3.25
CA SER A 616 -54.04 -25.37 -2.54
C SER A 616 -55.37 -24.71 -2.91
N LEU A 617 -55.71 -24.65 -4.21
CA LEU A 617 -57.03 -24.20 -4.69
C LEU A 617 -57.34 -24.59 -6.14
N THR A 618 -56.82 -25.72 -6.62
CA THR A 618 -57.30 -26.34 -7.87
C THR A 618 -57.44 -27.83 -7.64
N ASN A 619 -58.69 -28.30 -7.61
CA ASN A 619 -59.05 -29.71 -7.60
C ASN A 619 -58.57 -30.41 -8.90
N PRO A 620 -58.37 -31.74 -8.89
CA PRO A 620 -57.46 -32.44 -9.80
C PRO A 620 -58.19 -33.16 -10.93
N GLN A 621 -57.96 -32.79 -12.20
CA GLN A 621 -58.16 -33.70 -13.35
C GLN A 621 -57.18 -33.35 -14.48
N GLY A 622 -56.46 -34.36 -14.98
CA GLY A 622 -55.77 -34.30 -16.27
C GLY A 622 -54.25 -34.01 -16.20
N ALA A 623 -53.47 -35.02 -15.81
CA ALA A 623 -52.05 -35.06 -16.08
C ALA A 623 -51.79 -35.21 -17.59
N TYR A 624 -51.05 -34.28 -18.19
CA TYR A 624 -50.18 -34.59 -19.33
C TYR A 624 -48.86 -33.82 -19.19
N VAL A 625 -47.85 -34.55 -18.76
CA VAL A 625 -46.44 -34.14 -18.78
C VAL A 625 -45.94 -34.36 -20.20
N SER A 626 -45.46 -33.32 -20.88
CA SER A 626 -44.49 -33.51 -21.97
C SER A 626 -43.24 -32.67 -21.71
N LYS A 627 -42.21 -33.35 -21.20
CA LYS A 627 -40.81 -32.97 -21.36
C LYS A 627 -40.50 -32.86 -22.85
N ILE A 628 -39.96 -31.74 -23.31
CA ILE A 628 -39.09 -31.74 -24.50
C ILE A 628 -37.79 -31.04 -24.11
N ARG A 629 -36.75 -31.88 -24.01
CA ARG A 629 -35.34 -31.54 -23.84
C ARG A 629 -34.76 -31.39 -25.25
N SER A 630 -34.08 -30.28 -25.48
CA SER A 630 -33.32 -29.98 -26.68
C SER A 630 -32.20 -30.98 -26.92
N SER A 631 -32.20 -31.63 -28.09
CA SER A 631 -31.00 -32.20 -28.71
C SER A 631 -31.02 -31.85 -30.20
N ILE A 632 -30.21 -30.88 -30.60
CA ILE A 632 -29.90 -30.61 -32.01
C ILE A 632 -28.48 -31.10 -32.22
N THR A 633 -28.34 -32.22 -32.92
CA THR A 633 -27.19 -32.58 -33.77
C THR A 633 -27.62 -33.76 -34.65
N GLY A 634 -27.65 -33.57 -35.97
CA GLY A 634 -27.75 -34.70 -36.90
C GLY A 634 -28.48 -34.43 -38.22
N SER A 635 -27.70 -34.08 -39.23
CA SER A 635 -27.78 -34.45 -40.65
C SER A 635 -29.04 -34.16 -41.51
N VAL A 636 -28.74 -33.46 -42.60
CA VAL A 636 -29.42 -33.30 -43.88
C VAL A 636 -29.99 -34.61 -44.46
N LYS A 637 -31.19 -34.53 -45.04
CA LYS A 637 -31.57 -35.10 -46.36
C LYS A 637 -32.88 -34.48 -46.89
N ASP A 638 -32.88 -34.27 -48.20
CA ASP A 638 -33.85 -33.58 -49.06
C ASP A 638 -35.31 -34.06 -48.95
N VAL A 639 -36.26 -33.20 -49.35
CA VAL A 639 -37.16 -33.42 -50.52
C VAL A 639 -38.17 -32.27 -50.68
N THR A 640 -38.04 -31.63 -51.85
CA THR A 640 -39.00 -30.91 -52.72
C THR A 640 -39.88 -29.75 -52.22
N ALA A 641 -39.76 -28.66 -52.97
CA ALA A 641 -40.65 -27.52 -53.04
C ALA A 641 -41.93 -27.87 -53.82
N GLU A 642 -43.09 -27.69 -53.19
CA GLU A 642 -44.35 -27.31 -53.82
C GLU A 642 -45.30 -26.82 -52.71
N GLY A 643 -45.83 -25.59 -52.83
CA GLY A 643 -46.76 -25.01 -51.85
C GLY A 643 -46.28 -23.73 -51.16
N ALA A 644 -45.30 -23.02 -51.71
CA ALA A 644 -44.96 -21.66 -51.31
C ALA A 644 -45.96 -20.65 -51.91
N THR A 645 -47.16 -20.52 -51.35
CA THR A 645 -48.00 -19.31 -51.56
C THR A 645 -49.19 -19.12 -50.59
N ASN A 646 -49.42 -19.99 -49.60
CA ASN A 646 -50.58 -19.82 -48.67
C ASN A 646 -50.22 -19.84 -47.16
N LEU A 647 -48.96 -19.53 -46.79
CA LEU A 647 -48.49 -19.50 -45.40
C LEU A 647 -47.97 -18.12 -44.93
N LEU A 648 -48.11 -17.09 -45.75
CA LEU A 648 -47.63 -15.73 -45.46
C LEU A 648 -48.72 -14.76 -44.96
N GLU A 649 -50.00 -15.14 -44.96
CA GLU A 649 -51.09 -14.31 -44.40
C GLU A 649 -51.76 -14.89 -43.14
N ARG A 650 -51.20 -15.96 -42.56
CA ARG A 650 -51.73 -16.56 -41.31
C ARG A 650 -50.63 -16.88 -40.31
N LYS A 651 -49.70 -15.94 -40.12
CA LYS A 651 -48.65 -16.00 -39.09
C LYS A 651 -48.46 -14.71 -38.30
N GLU A 652 -49.44 -13.81 -38.32
CA GLU A 652 -49.44 -12.58 -37.51
C GLU A 652 -50.43 -12.56 -36.34
N SER A 653 -51.20 -13.62 -36.05
CA SER A 653 -52.26 -13.53 -35.01
C SER A 653 -52.26 -14.52 -33.87
N LYS A 654 -51.33 -15.48 -33.76
CA LYS A 654 -51.31 -16.41 -32.61
C LYS A 654 -49.90 -16.86 -32.21
N GLN A 655 -49.10 -15.91 -31.71
CA GLN A 655 -48.08 -16.23 -30.72
C GLN A 655 -48.60 -15.69 -29.40
N ALA A 656 -48.88 -16.58 -28.45
CA ALA A 656 -49.38 -16.24 -27.13
C ALA A 656 -48.48 -15.18 -26.48
N ILE A 657 -48.91 -13.91 -26.58
CA ILE A 657 -48.39 -12.82 -25.77
C ILE A 657 -48.78 -13.22 -24.35
N SER A 658 -47.79 -13.68 -23.58
CA SER A 658 -47.86 -13.66 -22.13
C SER A 658 -48.36 -12.26 -21.75
N GLU A 659 -49.59 -12.14 -21.27
CA GLU A 659 -50.21 -10.88 -20.85
C GLU A 659 -49.21 -10.08 -20.00
N LEU A 660 -48.77 -8.93 -20.54
CA LEU A 660 -47.91 -7.99 -19.84
C LEU A 660 -48.73 -7.35 -18.73
N THR A 661 -48.16 -7.24 -17.53
CA THR A 661 -48.79 -6.46 -16.45
C THR A 661 -48.91 -4.99 -16.85
N SER A 662 -49.79 -4.22 -16.21
CA SER A 662 -49.96 -2.79 -16.53
C SER A 662 -48.65 -2.01 -16.34
N PHE A 663 -47.81 -2.41 -15.40
CA PHE A 663 -46.47 -1.86 -15.22
C PHE A 663 -45.55 -2.15 -16.41
N GLU A 664 -45.45 -3.41 -16.84
CA GLU A 664 -44.61 -3.77 -17.98
C GLU A 664 -45.09 -3.10 -19.27
N LYS A 665 -46.40 -2.98 -19.45
CA LYS A 665 -47.01 -2.33 -20.61
C LYS A 665 -46.76 -0.82 -20.62
N ASN A 666 -46.99 -0.14 -19.50
CA ASN A 666 -47.02 1.33 -19.44
C ASN A 666 -45.69 1.97 -19.02
N CYS A 667 -44.76 1.20 -18.41
CA CYS A 667 -43.48 1.70 -17.90
C CYS A 667 -42.25 1.08 -18.57
N LEU A 668 -42.31 -0.19 -19.02
CA LEU A 668 -41.14 -0.91 -19.58
C LEU A 668 -41.23 -1.16 -21.09
N GLY A 669 -42.43 -1.33 -21.63
CA GLY A 669 -42.69 -1.72 -23.02
C GLY A 669 -42.30 -3.17 -23.37
N VAL A 670 -41.76 -3.93 -22.41
CA VAL A 670 -41.29 -5.32 -22.58
C VAL A 670 -41.47 -6.11 -21.28
N THR A 671 -41.43 -7.45 -21.35
CA THR A 671 -41.48 -8.30 -20.15
C THR A 671 -40.26 -8.07 -19.26
N PHE A 672 -40.46 -8.10 -17.94
CA PHE A 672 -39.40 -7.98 -16.93
C PHE A 672 -38.31 -9.05 -17.15
N LYS A 673 -38.69 -10.26 -17.57
CA LYS A 673 -37.78 -11.37 -17.90
C LYS A 673 -36.79 -11.05 -19.03
N LYS A 674 -37.16 -10.15 -19.95
CA LYS A 674 -36.27 -9.70 -21.04
C LYS A 674 -35.17 -8.78 -20.51
N LEU A 675 -35.45 -8.05 -19.43
CA LEU A 675 -34.51 -7.14 -18.76
C LEU A 675 -33.72 -7.84 -17.63
N PHE A 676 -34.32 -8.82 -16.95
CA PHE A 676 -33.72 -9.55 -15.81
C PHE A 676 -33.96 -11.06 -15.95
N ARG A 677 -32.94 -11.78 -16.40
CA ARG A 677 -32.93 -13.25 -16.38
C ARG A 677 -32.64 -13.73 -14.94
N ASP A 678 -33.25 -14.84 -14.52
CA ASP A 678 -33.14 -15.46 -13.17
C ASP A 678 -33.79 -14.70 -11.99
N CYS A 679 -34.70 -13.76 -12.24
CA CYS A 679 -35.50 -13.06 -11.21
C CYS A 679 -37.01 -13.32 -11.32
N ASP A 680 -37.43 -14.33 -12.11
CA ASP A 680 -38.86 -14.66 -12.34
C ASP A 680 -39.60 -15.00 -11.04
N ASP A 681 -38.88 -15.52 -10.03
CA ASP A 681 -39.40 -15.92 -8.72
C ASP A 681 -39.82 -14.73 -7.84
N MET A 682 -39.17 -13.57 -8.02
CA MET A 682 -39.53 -12.33 -7.36
C MET A 682 -40.30 -11.37 -8.26
N ALA A 683 -40.31 -11.59 -9.58
CA ALA A 683 -40.87 -10.65 -10.55
C ALA A 683 -42.39 -10.54 -10.50
N TYR A 684 -43.06 -11.68 -10.32
CA TYR A 684 -44.50 -11.78 -10.42
C TYR A 684 -45.11 -12.46 -9.20
N VAL A 685 -46.28 -11.97 -8.81
CA VAL A 685 -47.13 -12.60 -7.80
C VAL A 685 -48.56 -12.67 -8.33
N ASN A 686 -49.25 -13.78 -8.07
CA ASN A 686 -50.69 -13.83 -8.27
C ASN A 686 -51.37 -13.26 -7.03
N TYR A 687 -52.11 -12.17 -7.21
CA TYR A 687 -52.91 -11.52 -6.18
C TYR A 687 -54.30 -11.21 -6.71
N LYS A 688 -55.35 -11.55 -5.95
CA LYS A 688 -56.77 -11.50 -6.38
C LYS A 688 -57.01 -12.09 -7.80
N GLY A 689 -56.34 -13.19 -8.12
CA GLY A 689 -56.46 -13.88 -9.42
C GLY A 689 -55.77 -13.19 -10.61
N LYS A 690 -55.13 -12.03 -10.42
CA LYS A 690 -54.37 -11.31 -11.45
C LYS A 690 -52.85 -11.53 -11.30
N ARG A 691 -52.14 -11.60 -12.42
CA ARG A 691 -50.66 -11.63 -12.44
C ARG A 691 -50.16 -10.22 -12.20
N CYS A 692 -49.58 -9.96 -11.05
CA CYS A 692 -49.09 -8.64 -10.67
C CYS A 692 -47.56 -8.61 -10.71
N THR A 693 -46.99 -7.49 -11.18
CA THR A 693 -45.60 -7.15 -10.95
C THR A 693 -45.42 -6.85 -9.46
N THR A 694 -44.46 -7.50 -8.83
CA THR A 694 -44.19 -7.26 -7.42
C THR A 694 -43.65 -5.85 -7.18
N VAL A 695 -43.83 -5.34 -5.96
CA VAL A 695 -43.17 -4.10 -5.52
C VAL A 695 -41.67 -4.20 -5.76
N GLU A 696 -41.11 -5.38 -5.49
CA GLU A 696 -39.70 -5.67 -5.61
C GLU A 696 -39.19 -5.49 -7.05
N ALA A 697 -39.95 -5.96 -8.04
CA ALA A 697 -39.63 -5.82 -9.45
C ALA A 697 -39.81 -4.39 -9.98
N LEU A 698 -40.82 -3.68 -9.48
CA LEU A 698 -41.05 -2.26 -9.79
C LEU A 698 -39.92 -1.37 -9.26
N LEU A 699 -39.47 -1.62 -8.03
CA LEU A 699 -38.32 -0.94 -7.45
C LEU A 699 -37.03 -1.23 -8.22
N LEU A 700 -36.82 -2.49 -8.60
CA LEU A 700 -35.61 -2.95 -9.30
C LEU A 700 -35.46 -2.31 -10.68
N THR A 701 -36.56 -1.95 -11.32
CA THR A 701 -36.62 -1.24 -12.61
C THR A 701 -36.45 0.27 -12.49
N GLY A 702 -36.27 0.80 -11.27
CA GLY A 702 -35.95 2.21 -11.03
C GLY A 702 -37.18 3.10 -10.86
N TYR A 703 -38.32 2.53 -10.48
CA TYR A 703 -39.56 3.24 -10.18
C TYR A 703 -39.86 3.20 -8.67
N LEU A 704 -40.52 4.22 -8.14
CA LEU A 704 -40.80 4.40 -6.72
C LEU A 704 -42.22 4.91 -6.50
N PHE A 705 -42.86 4.45 -5.42
CA PHE A 705 -44.16 4.97 -4.97
C PHE A 705 -43.96 6.33 -4.27
N TYR A 706 -44.75 7.32 -4.63
CA TYR A 706 -44.85 8.61 -3.94
C TYR A 706 -46.31 9.08 -3.98
N GLY A 707 -46.96 9.13 -2.81
CA GLY A 707 -48.40 9.34 -2.74
C GLY A 707 -49.16 8.25 -3.50
N GLN A 708 -50.11 8.64 -4.35
CA GLN A 708 -50.92 7.73 -5.19
C GLN A 708 -50.28 7.44 -6.57
N HIS A 709 -49.01 7.79 -6.73
CA HIS A 709 -48.31 7.72 -8.00
C HIS A 709 -47.02 6.94 -7.91
N VAL A 710 -46.61 6.38 -9.05
CA VAL A 710 -45.28 5.82 -9.28
C VAL A 710 -44.46 6.84 -10.06
N TYR A 711 -43.24 7.12 -9.63
CA TYR A 711 -42.28 8.03 -10.26
C TYR A 711 -40.99 7.29 -10.59
N GLN A 712 -40.20 7.81 -11.52
CA GLN A 712 -38.82 7.36 -11.68
C GLN A 712 -37.98 7.76 -10.46
N ALA A 713 -37.02 6.93 -10.06
CA ALA A 713 -36.20 7.11 -8.85
C ALA A 713 -35.53 8.50 -8.76
N SER A 714 -35.01 9.01 -9.89
CA SER A 714 -34.41 10.34 -10.00
C SER A 714 -35.41 11.47 -9.69
N ALA A 715 -36.66 11.32 -10.10
CA ALA A 715 -37.73 12.28 -9.82
C ALA A 715 -38.09 12.30 -8.33
N VAL A 716 -38.07 11.15 -7.65
CA VAL A 716 -38.32 11.10 -6.20
C VAL A 716 -37.21 11.77 -5.40
N MET A 717 -35.95 11.65 -5.81
CA MET A 717 -34.85 12.39 -5.17
C MET A 717 -35.09 13.90 -5.24
N LEU A 718 -35.59 14.42 -6.37
CA LEU A 718 -35.96 15.82 -6.50
C LEU A 718 -37.16 16.19 -5.62
N LEU A 719 -38.13 15.29 -5.44
CA LEU A 719 -39.25 15.49 -4.51
C LEU A 719 -38.81 15.47 -3.04
N LEU A 720 -37.76 14.73 -2.70
CA LEU A 720 -37.14 14.75 -1.37
C LEU A 720 -36.34 16.04 -1.15
N VAL A 721 -35.57 16.49 -2.14
CA VAL A 721 -34.87 17.79 -2.09
C VAL A 721 -35.86 18.94 -1.98
N ALA A 722 -37.02 18.86 -2.65
CA ALA A 722 -38.09 19.83 -2.53
C ALA A 722 -38.63 20.01 -1.10
N ARG A 723 -38.35 19.09 -0.17
CA ARG A 723 -38.68 19.24 1.26
C ARG A 723 -37.73 20.19 1.99
N LEU A 724 -36.51 20.32 1.51
CA LEU A 724 -35.47 21.17 2.08
C LEU A 724 -35.41 22.55 1.41
N VAL A 725 -36.04 22.69 0.24
CA VAL A 725 -36.01 23.91 -0.58
C VAL A 725 -37.28 24.76 -0.36
N PRO A 726 -37.17 26.08 -0.11
CA PRO A 726 -38.34 26.95 0.04
C PRO A 726 -39.27 26.90 -1.19
N ARG A 727 -40.57 26.81 -0.95
CA ARG A 727 -41.59 26.66 -2.01
C ARG A 727 -41.56 27.74 -3.10
N LYS A 728 -41.10 28.95 -2.76
CA LYS A 728 -40.94 30.06 -3.72
C LYS A 728 -39.91 29.72 -4.81
N VAL A 729 -38.84 29.02 -4.43
CA VAL A 729 -37.76 28.59 -5.34
C VAL A 729 -38.22 27.45 -6.26
N LEU A 730 -39.05 26.54 -5.75
CA LEU A 730 -39.59 25.43 -6.56
C LEU A 730 -40.52 25.91 -7.69
N ARG A 731 -41.23 27.04 -7.48
CA ARG A 731 -42.13 27.62 -8.49
C ARG A 731 -41.39 28.26 -9.67
N THR A 732 -40.13 28.67 -9.47
CA THR A 732 -39.28 29.26 -10.51
C THR A 732 -38.66 28.23 -11.47
N PHE A 733 -38.55 26.97 -11.06
CA PHE A 733 -37.99 25.91 -11.92
C PHE A 733 -39.12 25.17 -12.67
N ASN A 734 -39.21 25.37 -13.99
CA ASN A 734 -40.14 24.67 -14.89
C ASN A 734 -39.68 23.24 -15.20
N MET A 735 -39.44 22.44 -14.16
CA MET A 735 -39.09 21.03 -14.33
C MET A 735 -40.34 20.17 -14.39
N LEU A 736 -40.47 19.36 -15.45
CA LEU A 736 -41.54 18.38 -15.61
C LEU A 736 -41.09 17.01 -15.09
N LEU A 737 -41.90 16.40 -14.25
CA LEU A 737 -41.73 15.06 -13.73
C LEU A 737 -42.74 14.12 -14.39
N LEU A 738 -42.29 12.93 -14.78
CA LEU A 738 -43.14 11.86 -15.27
C LEU A 738 -43.62 10.99 -14.11
N ARG A 739 -44.91 10.65 -14.13
CA ARG A 739 -45.58 9.86 -13.10
C ARG A 739 -46.64 8.93 -13.69
N TRP A 740 -46.99 7.89 -12.97
CA TRP A 740 -48.05 6.94 -13.32
C TRP A 740 -49.01 6.82 -12.13
N ARG A 741 -50.32 6.93 -12.32
CA ARG A 741 -51.29 6.82 -11.23
C ARG A 741 -51.66 5.35 -11.01
N ILE A 742 -51.76 4.94 -9.75
CA ILE A 742 -52.23 3.61 -9.36
C ILE A 742 -53.75 3.69 -9.15
N ASP A 743 -54.48 2.76 -9.77
CA ASP A 743 -55.89 2.55 -9.50
C ASP A 743 -56.08 1.84 -8.16
N SER A 744 -56.85 2.44 -7.24
CA SER A 744 -57.11 1.92 -5.90
C SER A 744 -58.02 0.68 -5.88
N GLU A 745 -58.83 0.47 -6.92
CA GLU A 745 -59.74 -0.68 -6.97
C GLU A 745 -59.10 -1.87 -7.68
N GLU A 746 -58.42 -1.61 -8.80
CA GLU A 746 -57.88 -2.69 -9.65
C GLU A 746 -56.38 -2.94 -9.49
N GLY A 747 -55.64 -2.02 -8.86
CA GLY A 747 -54.19 -2.10 -8.71
C GLY A 747 -53.39 -1.93 -10.00
N THR A 748 -53.99 -1.40 -11.07
CA THR A 748 -53.35 -1.18 -12.37
C THR A 748 -52.72 0.22 -12.46
N LEU A 749 -51.71 0.38 -13.32
CA LEU A 749 -51.10 1.68 -13.60
C LEU A 749 -51.70 2.33 -14.85
N THR A 750 -51.92 3.64 -14.79
CA THR A 750 -52.32 4.44 -15.96
C THR A 750 -51.19 4.55 -17.00
N HIS A 751 -51.48 5.18 -18.14
CA HIS A 751 -50.43 5.69 -19.04
C HIS A 751 -49.61 6.78 -18.34
N VAL A 752 -48.46 7.13 -18.94
CA VAL A 752 -47.56 8.16 -18.41
C VAL A 752 -48.25 9.52 -18.34
N LEU A 753 -48.15 10.17 -17.18
CA LEU A 753 -48.65 11.52 -16.92
C LEU A 753 -47.46 12.44 -16.63
N SER A 754 -47.51 13.69 -17.09
CA SER A 754 -46.53 14.71 -16.75
C SER A 754 -47.08 15.69 -15.72
N CYS A 755 -46.27 16.12 -14.76
CA CYS A 755 -46.64 17.09 -13.74
C CYS A 755 -45.46 18.04 -13.45
N THR A 756 -45.71 19.29 -13.05
CA THR A 756 -44.63 20.20 -12.66
C THR A 756 -44.05 19.81 -11.30
N TRP A 757 -42.75 20.03 -11.11
CA TRP A 757 -42.05 19.73 -9.85
C TRP A 757 -42.73 20.39 -8.64
N TYR A 758 -43.20 21.63 -8.78
CA TYR A 758 -44.00 22.31 -7.77
C TYR A 758 -45.29 21.55 -7.42
N THR A 759 -46.04 21.08 -8.41
CA THR A 759 -47.32 20.39 -8.19
C THR A 759 -47.11 19.01 -7.58
N ALA A 760 -46.12 18.26 -8.06
CA ALA A 760 -45.74 16.97 -7.50
C ALA A 760 -45.23 17.08 -6.04
N SER A 761 -44.55 18.19 -5.69
CA SER A 761 -44.10 18.43 -4.30
C SER A 761 -45.24 18.67 -3.30
N ARG A 762 -46.46 18.99 -3.78
CA ARG A 762 -47.65 19.20 -2.95
C ARG A 762 -48.42 17.91 -2.64
N GLU A 763 -48.07 16.80 -3.26
CA GLU A 763 -48.75 15.52 -3.06
C GLU A 763 -48.56 15.02 -1.63
N ASN A 764 -49.58 14.32 -1.12
CA ASN A 764 -49.54 13.82 0.24
C ASN A 764 -48.42 12.77 0.38
N HIS A 765 -47.58 12.98 1.39
CA HIS A 765 -46.28 12.32 1.57
C HIS A 765 -46.39 10.99 2.32
N GLN A 766 -47.60 10.60 2.73
CA GLN A 766 -47.84 9.22 3.14
C GLN A 766 -47.49 8.37 1.94
N LEU A 767 -46.34 7.72 2.00
CA LEU A 767 -45.93 6.70 1.06
C LEU A 767 -47.07 5.69 1.07
N ALA A 768 -47.98 5.77 0.08
CA ALA A 768 -49.02 4.77 -0.07
C ALA A 768 -48.29 3.44 -0.04
N GLY A 769 -48.75 2.56 0.84
CA GLY A 769 -48.02 1.35 1.09
C GLY A 769 -47.81 0.63 -0.24
N ALA A 770 -46.53 0.41 -0.59
CA ALA A 770 -46.16 -0.23 -1.83
C ALA A 770 -46.82 -1.61 -1.96
N THR A 771 -47.60 -1.76 -3.04
CA THR A 771 -48.38 -2.96 -3.35
C THR A 771 -48.05 -3.50 -4.75
N PRO A 772 -48.28 -4.80 -5.01
CA PRO A 772 -48.12 -5.37 -6.34
C PRO A 772 -49.04 -4.67 -7.34
N VAL A 773 -48.53 -4.44 -8.54
CA VAL A 773 -49.24 -3.77 -9.63
C VAL A 773 -49.73 -4.81 -10.62
N ALA A 774 -51.04 -4.88 -10.86
CA ALA A 774 -51.69 -5.84 -11.76
C ALA A 774 -51.28 -5.66 -13.23
#